data_AF-A0A968HAK5-F1
#
_entry.id   AF-A0A968HAK5-F1
#
_cell.length_a   1.000
_cell.length_b   1.000
_cell.length_c   1.000
_cell.angle_alpha   90.00
_cell.angle_beta   90.00
_cell.angle_gamma   90.00
#
_symmetry.space_group_name_H-M   'P 1'
#
loop_
_entity.id
_entity.type
_entity.pdbx_description
1 polymer ?
#
loop_
_entity_poly.entity_id
_entity_poly.type
_entity_poly.pdbx_seq_one_letter_code
_entity_poly.pdbx_strand_id
1 'polypeptide(L)'
;MRERLELKILTLVLVLLIIGVVAAGIMVLTIEKNSLYSITTSSLDSTANIIAMDIQRVMLAGKAEVAKELLAEMKGMKGIEEISIIHYDGHFAFSSDTTATEADNMKKIAETKAPMQTHDVKKVTFYRPLLNEDRCKACHMNDPAVLGAIKLSISIEKEYKHAVNLIIFVIACAVAAALCFSGVLWYALRKMVIKPVKAVEEAAQRMSDGDMSFNVETTSVDEIGRASSAIRLSMFSLSDILKRIKDITKRVNHMVQEVEGESRRMIEGAVLEAEAIGNISSSVEEMNAAISDIADGTEGLAASAEETAASMEEMVTSISEITNSTQDLSAAVDATSSSIEELSATIREVAGNASELALSAQDTQSAIMEIATSVREVEHRSKESAELSEQVKRDASTFGMTSIEKTIRGMQHIKQSVEKTADYIQKLGGRSEEIGKILVVIDDITDQTTLLALNAAILAAQAGEHGKGFSVVADEIKQLADRTSLSTQEIGNLIQSVQQEVSDAIDAMKEGLKSVETGFKVTSEAADALRKIVESSTKSSEMAAAIERSTAEQSQATGLVSQAMERVLSMVGQIAKATTEQSKGIQLIMNATERIRDVSTHVRTATNEQSLNSKQISQAIEVVSDKSQQISRAINEQKLGSNQIWTSIEKIKDIPKSNKERSFKLNQLVREVHKDAELASTEMERFKFAEETAAGVLRMGVVPIEAPAIMFKNFSPLADYLSKALKRKVDLKVAVDFQSAIRDLEQGITQFCFMGPTTYISAHAKFGAKVLVKALNDGKPFHHSVIVTREDSGINNLEDIKGRSFAFGDINSTTSHIVPRAMLLAAGIDVKDLLYYNYLGHHEEVVKALLAGDFDAGGVMETVALKYKDKGVRLLKFSEDIPEFNICSSPASDVKVVGEIRQALLKLDTSNAESARVLKTMNESYTGFADATDDDYNNIRAMMARIGLS
;
A
#
# COMPACT_ATOMS: atom_id res chain seq x y z
N MET A 1 -43.21 83.22 -32.18
CA MET A 1 -42.51 84.27 -31.39
C MET A 1 -41.63 85.21 -32.23
N ARG A 2 -41.34 84.91 -33.51
CA ARG A 2 -40.39 85.63 -34.37
C ARG A 2 -40.94 86.86 -35.10
N GLU A 3 -42.20 86.86 -35.54
CA GLU A 3 -42.86 88.05 -36.12
C GLU A 3 -43.07 89.19 -35.10
N ARG A 4 -43.03 88.89 -33.79
CA ARG A 4 -43.23 89.88 -32.73
C ARG A 4 -42.02 90.78 -32.46
N LEU A 5 -40.81 90.41 -32.90
CA LEU A 5 -39.61 91.24 -32.68
C LEU A 5 -39.47 92.32 -33.77
N GLU A 6 -39.80 91.97 -35.02
CA GLU A 6 -39.79 92.87 -36.17
C GLU A 6 -40.73 94.06 -35.96
N LEU A 7 -41.97 93.79 -35.52
CA LEU A 7 -42.96 94.83 -35.26
C LEU A 7 -42.55 95.74 -34.10
N LYS A 8 -41.91 95.19 -33.06
CA LYS A 8 -41.50 95.93 -31.86
C LYS A 8 -40.37 96.92 -32.12
N ILE A 9 -39.38 96.55 -32.92
CA ILE A 9 -38.26 97.45 -33.23
C ILE A 9 -38.74 98.57 -34.16
N LEU A 10 -39.59 98.26 -35.14
CA LEU A 10 -40.12 99.27 -36.07
C LEU A 10 -41.06 100.28 -35.38
N THR A 11 -41.90 99.83 -34.43
CA THR A 11 -42.79 100.71 -33.66
C THR A 11 -42.03 101.62 -32.71
N LEU A 12 -40.95 101.15 -32.08
CA LEU A 12 -40.13 101.95 -31.16
C LEU A 12 -39.49 103.16 -31.86
N VAL A 13 -38.95 102.96 -33.07
CA VAL A 13 -38.27 104.01 -33.84
C VAL A 13 -39.26 105.08 -34.33
N LEU A 14 -40.47 104.70 -34.73
CA LEU A 14 -41.49 105.63 -35.20
C LEU A 14 -42.00 106.55 -34.07
N VAL A 15 -42.19 106.01 -32.86
CA VAL A 15 -42.68 106.77 -31.70
C VAL A 15 -41.68 107.84 -31.25
N LEU A 16 -40.38 107.53 -31.25
CA LEU A 16 -39.33 108.49 -30.87
C LEU A 16 -39.25 109.70 -31.81
N LEU A 17 -39.48 109.50 -33.11
CA LEU A 17 -39.43 110.58 -34.11
C LEU A 17 -40.58 111.59 -33.96
N ILE A 18 -41.79 111.11 -33.63
CA ILE A 18 -42.97 111.97 -33.47
C ILE A 18 -42.87 112.86 -32.23
N ILE A 19 -42.35 112.32 -31.12
CA ILE A 19 -42.17 113.08 -29.87
C ILE A 19 -41.21 114.27 -30.06
N GLY A 20 -40.15 114.11 -30.87
CA GLY A 20 -39.17 115.16 -31.14
C GLY A 20 -39.74 116.38 -31.88
N VAL A 21 -40.66 116.16 -32.83
CA VAL A 21 -41.24 117.25 -33.64
C VAL A 21 -42.22 118.10 -32.82
N VAL A 22 -43.00 117.49 -31.92
CA VAL A 22 -43.98 118.21 -31.08
C VAL A 22 -43.29 119.08 -30.01
N ALA A 23 -42.20 118.60 -29.41
CA ALA A 23 -41.47 119.35 -28.40
C ALA A 23 -40.85 120.65 -28.96
N ALA A 24 -40.35 120.62 -30.21
CA ALA A 24 -39.78 121.79 -30.86
C ALA A 24 -40.83 122.90 -31.11
N GLY A 25 -42.09 122.53 -31.42
CA GLY A 25 -43.17 123.50 -31.69
C GLY A 25 -43.61 124.32 -30.46
N ILE A 26 -43.61 123.71 -29.27
CA ILE A 26 -44.01 124.38 -28.02
C ILE A 26 -42.97 125.43 -27.58
N MET A 27 -41.70 125.18 -27.87
CA MET A 27 -40.61 126.09 -27.51
C MET A 27 -40.69 127.43 -28.27
N VAL A 28 -41.06 127.40 -29.55
CA VAL A 28 -41.17 128.60 -30.40
C VAL A 28 -42.28 129.55 -29.92
N LEU A 29 -43.44 129.01 -29.53
CA LEU A 29 -44.58 129.80 -29.03
C LEU A 29 -44.27 130.63 -27.77
N THR A 30 -43.38 130.12 -26.91
CA THR A 30 -43.04 130.78 -25.64
C THR A 30 -42.14 132.00 -25.88
N ILE A 31 -41.31 131.96 -26.93
CA ILE A 31 -40.35 133.03 -27.24
C ILE A 31 -41.07 134.26 -27.84
N GLU A 32 -42.00 134.05 -28.77
CA GLU A 32 -42.72 135.18 -29.41
C GLU A 32 -43.60 135.97 -28.43
N LYS A 33 -44.27 135.30 -27.48
CA LYS A 33 -45.14 135.95 -26.50
C LYS A 33 -44.39 137.00 -25.66
N ASN A 34 -43.16 136.67 -25.22
CA ASN A 34 -42.37 137.58 -24.38
C ASN A 34 -41.85 138.80 -25.15
N SER A 35 -41.56 138.66 -26.44
CA SER A 35 -41.10 139.76 -27.29
C SER A 35 -42.20 140.80 -27.55
N LEU A 36 -43.47 140.38 -27.57
CA LEU A 36 -44.60 141.28 -27.85
C LEU A 36 -44.88 142.27 -26.69
N TYR A 37 -44.69 141.82 -25.45
CA TYR A 37 -44.90 142.66 -24.27
C TYR A 37 -43.82 143.75 -24.09
N SER A 38 -42.55 143.45 -24.41
CA SER A 38 -41.46 144.41 -24.20
C SER A 38 -41.55 145.62 -25.13
N ILE A 39 -41.97 145.41 -26.39
CA ILE A 39 -42.08 146.48 -27.40
C ILE A 39 -43.23 147.44 -27.04
N THR A 40 -44.39 146.91 -26.64
CA THR A 40 -45.57 147.71 -26.28
C THR A 40 -45.32 148.62 -25.08
N THR A 41 -44.56 148.11 -24.11
CA THR A 41 -44.20 148.80 -22.87
C THR A 41 -43.38 150.08 -23.10
N SER A 42 -42.37 150.04 -23.98
CA SER A 42 -41.49 151.19 -24.22
C SER A 42 -42.21 152.37 -24.89
N SER A 43 -43.24 152.10 -25.70
CA SER A 43 -44.02 153.14 -26.35
C SER A 43 -44.93 153.89 -25.37
N LEU A 44 -45.45 153.19 -24.35
CA LEU A 44 -46.41 153.71 -23.37
C LEU A 44 -45.82 154.79 -22.44
N ASP A 45 -44.59 154.60 -21.96
CA ASP A 45 -43.92 155.56 -21.05
C ASP A 45 -43.73 156.94 -21.70
N SER A 46 -43.36 156.97 -22.98
CA SER A 46 -43.18 158.22 -23.73
C SER A 46 -44.49 158.98 -23.89
N THR A 47 -45.59 158.29 -24.20
CA THR A 47 -46.91 158.90 -24.36
C THR A 47 -47.48 159.41 -23.04
N ALA A 48 -47.37 158.64 -21.96
CA ALA A 48 -47.84 159.03 -20.64
C ALA A 48 -47.14 160.28 -20.10
N ASN A 49 -45.85 160.46 -20.40
CA ASN A 49 -45.07 161.59 -19.93
C ASN A 49 -45.50 162.93 -20.59
N ILE A 50 -45.82 162.90 -21.89
CA ILE A 50 -46.34 164.07 -22.61
C ILE A 50 -47.68 164.50 -22.02
N ILE A 51 -48.57 163.53 -21.80
CA ILE A 51 -49.90 163.78 -21.24
C ILE A 51 -49.81 164.38 -19.83
N ALA A 52 -48.87 163.91 -19.01
CA ALA A 52 -48.67 164.43 -17.66
C ALA A 52 -48.26 165.89 -17.61
N MET A 53 -47.39 166.33 -18.53
CA MET A 53 -46.95 167.71 -18.59
C MET A 53 -48.07 168.68 -18.97
N ASP A 54 -48.94 168.31 -19.91
CA ASP A 54 -50.07 169.14 -20.30
C ASP A 54 -51.11 169.26 -19.17
N ILE A 55 -51.38 168.15 -18.48
CA ILE A 55 -52.28 168.16 -17.32
C ILE A 55 -51.73 169.03 -16.19
N GLN A 56 -50.43 168.92 -15.83
CA GLN A 56 -49.80 169.79 -14.84
C GLN A 56 -49.88 171.27 -15.22
N ARG A 57 -49.65 171.59 -16.50
CA ARG A 57 -49.70 172.97 -17.00
C ARG A 57 -51.08 173.58 -16.85
N VAL A 58 -52.13 172.80 -17.10
CA VAL A 58 -53.53 173.25 -16.93
C VAL A 58 -53.91 173.41 -15.46
N MET A 59 -53.45 172.50 -14.58
CA MET A 59 -53.72 172.59 -13.14
C MET A 59 -53.05 173.81 -12.49
N LEU A 60 -51.82 174.16 -12.87
CA LEU A 60 -51.11 175.35 -12.37
C LEU A 60 -51.77 176.68 -12.78
N ALA A 61 -52.59 176.69 -13.84
CA ALA A 61 -53.35 177.87 -14.25
C ALA A 61 -54.64 178.10 -13.44
N GLY A 62 -54.92 177.25 -12.43
CA GLY A 62 -56.12 177.35 -11.57
C GLY A 62 -57.43 176.98 -12.27
N LYS A 63 -57.37 176.35 -13.45
CA LYS A 63 -58.54 176.01 -14.28
C LYS A 63 -58.81 174.50 -14.25
N ALA A 64 -59.25 173.99 -13.10
CA ALA A 64 -59.49 172.55 -12.91
C ALA A 64 -60.44 171.92 -13.95
N GLU A 65 -61.45 172.66 -14.43
CA GLU A 65 -62.38 172.13 -15.45
C GLU A 65 -61.74 171.92 -16.82
N VAL A 66 -60.71 172.70 -17.18
CA VAL A 66 -59.99 172.51 -18.45
C VAL A 66 -59.18 171.20 -18.42
N ALA A 67 -58.70 170.78 -17.25
CA ALA A 67 -57.98 169.51 -17.10
C ALA A 67 -58.93 168.31 -17.27
N LYS A 68 -60.19 168.44 -16.86
CA LYS A 68 -61.23 167.43 -17.06
C LYS A 68 -61.61 167.29 -18.54
N GLU A 69 -61.70 168.40 -19.26
CA GLU A 69 -62.00 168.41 -20.71
C GLU A 69 -60.83 167.82 -21.52
N LEU A 70 -59.58 168.14 -21.17
CA LEU A 70 -58.38 167.57 -21.80
C LEU A 70 -58.30 166.04 -21.63
N LEU A 71 -58.63 165.52 -20.45
CA LEU A 71 -58.71 164.07 -20.22
C LEU A 71 -59.80 163.40 -21.07
N ALA A 72 -60.94 164.07 -21.28
CA ALA A 72 -62.02 163.55 -22.11
C ALA A 72 -61.62 163.47 -23.59
N GLU A 73 -60.91 164.47 -24.12
CA GLU A 73 -60.34 164.42 -25.48
C GLU A 73 -59.29 163.31 -25.62
N MET A 74 -58.40 163.17 -24.63
CA MET A 74 -57.33 162.16 -24.69
C MET A 74 -57.85 160.72 -24.63
N LYS A 75 -58.99 160.48 -23.97
CA LYS A 75 -59.68 159.18 -23.98
C LYS A 75 -60.19 158.78 -25.38
N GLY A 76 -60.33 159.73 -26.31
CA GLY A 76 -60.78 159.48 -27.69
C GLY A 76 -59.69 159.05 -28.67
N MET A 77 -58.40 159.03 -28.28
CA MET A 77 -57.29 158.69 -29.18
C MET A 77 -57.16 157.19 -29.44
N LYS A 78 -56.88 156.84 -30.69
CA LYS A 78 -56.79 155.44 -31.16
C LYS A 78 -55.67 154.69 -30.42
N GLY A 79 -56.05 153.66 -29.67
CA GLY A 79 -55.13 152.81 -28.91
C GLY A 79 -55.25 152.97 -27.40
N ILE A 80 -55.69 154.13 -26.91
CA ILE A 80 -55.89 154.37 -25.47
C ILE A 80 -57.27 153.88 -25.06
N GLU A 81 -57.32 152.92 -24.14
CA GLU A 81 -58.53 152.28 -23.65
C GLU A 81 -59.09 153.00 -22.40
N GLU A 82 -58.21 153.51 -21.55
CA GLU A 82 -58.55 154.22 -20.30
C GLU A 82 -57.49 155.28 -20.01
N ILE A 83 -57.92 156.48 -19.61
CA ILE A 83 -57.03 157.52 -19.08
C ILE A 83 -57.71 158.24 -17.91
N SER A 84 -57.01 158.34 -16.78
CA SER A 84 -57.57 158.87 -15.54
C SER A 84 -56.47 159.52 -14.68
N ILE A 85 -56.80 160.57 -13.94
CA ILE A 85 -55.92 161.09 -12.86
C ILE A 85 -56.37 160.49 -11.54
N ILE A 86 -55.42 159.92 -10.83
CA ILE A 86 -55.58 159.33 -9.51
C ILE A 86 -54.87 160.26 -8.53
N HIS A 87 -55.51 160.55 -7.41
CA HIS A 87 -54.96 161.33 -6.33
C HIS A 87 -54.10 160.45 -5.39
N TYR A 88 -53.29 161.03 -4.52
CA TYR A 88 -52.29 160.29 -3.73
C TYR A 88 -52.88 159.19 -2.81
N ASP A 89 -54.13 159.34 -2.39
CA ASP A 89 -54.91 158.42 -1.56
C ASP A 89 -55.73 157.42 -2.40
N GLY A 90 -55.59 157.46 -3.73
CA GLY A 90 -56.15 156.47 -4.64
C GLY A 90 -57.54 156.78 -5.18
N HIS A 91 -58.13 157.94 -4.88
CA HIS A 91 -59.38 158.36 -5.52
C HIS A 91 -59.10 158.97 -6.88
N PHE A 92 -60.03 158.86 -7.82
CA PHE A 92 -59.88 159.55 -9.10
C PHE A 92 -60.21 161.04 -8.92
N ALA A 93 -59.39 161.95 -9.45
CA ALA A 93 -59.53 163.38 -9.21
C ALA A 93 -60.88 163.97 -9.69
N PHE A 94 -61.60 163.28 -10.59
CA PHE A 94 -62.89 163.70 -11.15
C PHE A 94 -64.00 162.66 -11.03
N SER A 95 -63.80 161.62 -10.21
CA SER A 95 -64.83 160.62 -9.88
C SER A 95 -64.74 160.28 -8.40
N SER A 96 -65.87 160.10 -7.74
CA SER A 96 -65.92 159.59 -6.36
C SER A 96 -65.50 158.12 -6.24
N ASP A 97 -65.11 157.47 -7.34
CA ASP A 97 -64.60 156.12 -7.33
C ASP A 97 -63.20 156.05 -6.74
N THR A 98 -63.04 155.17 -5.76
CA THR A 98 -61.75 154.75 -5.21
C THR A 98 -61.69 153.25 -5.37
N THR A 99 -60.68 152.73 -6.07
CA THR A 99 -60.47 151.27 -6.15
C THR A 99 -59.29 150.89 -5.26
N ALA A 100 -59.47 149.86 -4.43
CA ALA A 100 -58.42 149.36 -3.53
C ALA A 100 -57.09 149.07 -4.25
N THR A 101 -57.18 148.63 -5.51
CA THR A 101 -56.04 148.40 -6.40
C THR A 101 -55.28 149.68 -6.71
N GLU A 102 -55.97 150.79 -6.92
CA GLU A 102 -55.33 152.08 -7.23
C GLU A 102 -54.77 152.76 -5.99
N ALA A 103 -55.41 152.59 -4.83
CA ALA A 103 -54.83 153.00 -3.56
C ALA A 103 -53.50 152.27 -3.27
N ASP A 104 -53.42 150.96 -3.54
CA ASP A 104 -52.17 150.19 -3.37
C ASP A 104 -51.10 150.57 -4.41
N ASN A 105 -51.51 150.80 -5.66
CA ASN A 105 -50.60 151.28 -6.71
C ASN A 105 -50.05 152.66 -6.39
N MET A 106 -50.90 153.58 -5.90
CA MET A 106 -50.47 154.91 -5.48
C MET A 106 -49.53 154.89 -4.29
N LYS A 107 -49.71 153.94 -3.36
CA LYS A 107 -48.78 153.73 -2.25
C LYS A 107 -47.38 153.36 -2.74
N LYS A 108 -47.29 152.43 -3.71
CA LYS A 108 -46.02 152.01 -4.34
C LYS A 108 -45.37 153.14 -5.14
N ILE A 109 -46.18 153.94 -5.83
CA ILE A 109 -45.70 155.10 -6.59
C ILE A 109 -45.23 156.21 -5.65
N ALA A 110 -45.88 156.42 -4.51
CA ALA A 110 -45.48 157.42 -3.51
C ALA A 110 -44.11 157.09 -2.87
N GLU A 111 -43.81 155.81 -2.64
CA GLU A 111 -42.50 155.37 -2.12
C GLU A 111 -41.37 155.55 -3.14
N THR A 112 -41.62 155.17 -4.39
CA THR A 112 -40.58 155.12 -5.44
C THR A 112 -40.42 156.45 -6.20
N LYS A 113 -41.48 157.27 -6.25
CA LYS A 113 -41.60 158.50 -7.05
C LYS A 113 -41.39 158.28 -8.56
N ALA A 114 -41.47 157.03 -9.02
CA ALA A 114 -41.21 156.60 -10.40
C ALA A 114 -42.48 156.02 -11.05
N PRO A 115 -42.53 155.90 -12.40
CA PRO A 115 -43.68 155.31 -13.08
C PRO A 115 -43.83 153.81 -12.79
N MET A 116 -45.06 153.31 -12.83
CA MET A 116 -45.38 151.88 -12.63
C MET A 116 -46.20 151.35 -13.82
N GLN A 117 -46.18 150.04 -14.07
CA GLN A 117 -46.98 149.40 -15.11
C GLN A 117 -47.54 148.04 -14.68
N THR A 118 -48.64 147.62 -15.30
CA THR A 118 -49.26 146.30 -15.12
C THR A 118 -49.62 145.69 -16.48
N HIS A 119 -49.39 144.38 -16.65
CA HIS A 119 -49.66 143.65 -17.88
C HIS A 119 -50.86 142.71 -17.72
N ASP A 120 -51.81 142.79 -18.64
CA ASP A 120 -52.96 141.88 -18.79
C ASP A 120 -52.87 141.17 -20.16
N VAL A 121 -53.58 140.05 -20.33
CA VAL A 121 -53.59 139.22 -21.56
C VAL A 121 -54.05 140.04 -22.77
N LYS A 122 -54.86 141.08 -22.56
CA LYS A 122 -55.45 141.90 -23.62
C LYS A 122 -55.01 143.36 -23.65
N LYS A 123 -54.42 143.87 -22.57
CA LYS A 123 -54.04 145.28 -22.41
C LYS A 123 -52.85 145.50 -21.49
N VAL A 124 -52.18 146.64 -21.63
CA VAL A 124 -51.08 147.09 -20.77
C VAL A 124 -51.46 148.44 -20.16
N THR A 125 -51.36 148.57 -18.84
CA THR A 125 -51.72 149.78 -18.08
C THR A 125 -50.47 150.41 -17.46
N PHE A 126 -50.39 151.73 -17.50
CA PHE A 126 -49.23 152.54 -17.09
C PHE A 126 -49.67 153.65 -16.13
N TYR A 127 -48.85 153.93 -15.11
CA TYR A 127 -49.11 154.92 -14.06
C TYR A 127 -47.94 155.90 -13.95
N ARG A 128 -48.19 157.20 -14.12
CA ARG A 128 -47.17 158.25 -14.08
C ARG A 128 -47.38 159.21 -12.90
N PRO A 129 -46.47 159.29 -11.91
CA PRO A 129 -46.63 160.17 -10.75
C PRO A 129 -46.66 161.66 -11.11
N LEU A 130 -47.46 162.41 -10.37
CA LEU A 130 -47.51 163.87 -10.31
C LEU A 130 -46.82 164.31 -9.02
N LEU A 131 -45.66 164.96 -9.13
CA LEU A 131 -44.83 165.32 -7.98
C LEU A 131 -45.24 166.70 -7.41
N ASN A 132 -45.15 166.88 -6.09
CA ASN A 132 -45.40 168.15 -5.39
C ASN A 132 -44.15 169.03 -5.44
N GLU A 133 -43.94 169.68 -6.59
CA GLU A 133 -42.80 170.57 -6.84
C GLU A 133 -42.99 171.93 -6.15
N ASP A 134 -41.93 172.74 -6.03
CA ASP A 134 -41.99 174.03 -5.34
C ASP A 134 -43.08 174.97 -5.90
N ARG A 135 -43.42 174.81 -7.18
CA ARG A 135 -44.49 175.56 -7.87
C ARG A 135 -45.89 175.13 -7.42
N CYS A 136 -46.05 173.89 -6.96
CA CYS A 136 -47.31 173.33 -6.49
C CYS A 136 -47.63 173.72 -5.04
N LYS A 137 -46.62 174.10 -4.25
CA LYS A 137 -46.77 174.46 -2.83
C LYS A 137 -47.63 175.71 -2.57
N ALA A 138 -47.87 176.54 -3.59
CA ALA A 138 -48.78 177.69 -3.46
C ALA A 138 -50.22 177.27 -3.13
N CYS A 139 -50.66 176.10 -3.63
CA CYS A 139 -51.99 175.54 -3.35
C CYS A 139 -51.92 174.26 -2.51
N HIS A 140 -50.80 173.53 -2.57
CA HIS A 140 -50.62 172.20 -1.96
C HIS A 140 -49.54 172.22 -0.87
N MET A 141 -49.61 173.18 0.06
CA MET A 141 -48.55 173.45 1.04
C MET A 141 -48.39 172.34 2.11
N ASN A 142 -49.48 171.63 2.43
CA ASN A 142 -49.50 170.52 3.40
C ASN A 142 -49.61 169.13 2.75
N ASP A 143 -49.56 169.05 1.42
CA ASP A 143 -49.78 167.79 0.70
C ASP A 143 -48.47 167.02 0.47
N PRO A 144 -48.53 165.66 0.37
CA PRO A 144 -47.35 164.81 0.26
C PRO A 144 -46.54 165.06 -1.02
N ALA A 145 -45.30 164.55 -1.05
CA ALA A 145 -44.35 164.76 -2.15
C ALA A 145 -44.84 164.26 -3.52
N VAL A 146 -45.85 163.39 -3.55
CA VAL A 146 -46.56 162.95 -4.76
C VAL A 146 -48.02 163.30 -4.56
N LEU A 147 -48.56 164.13 -5.44
CA LEU A 147 -49.94 164.61 -5.40
C LEU A 147 -50.92 163.59 -5.97
N GLY A 148 -50.44 162.72 -6.87
CA GLY A 148 -51.27 161.75 -7.59
C GLY A 148 -50.49 161.05 -8.69
N ALA A 149 -51.17 160.34 -9.58
CA ALA A 149 -50.60 159.79 -10.81
C ALA A 149 -51.62 159.77 -11.95
N ILE A 150 -51.14 159.79 -13.19
CA ILE A 150 -51.96 159.58 -14.39
C ILE A 150 -51.89 158.11 -14.77
N LYS A 151 -53.04 157.46 -14.85
CA LYS A 151 -53.24 156.11 -15.36
C LYS A 151 -53.55 156.14 -16.85
N LEU A 152 -52.93 155.25 -17.64
CA LEU A 152 -53.10 155.10 -19.08
C LEU A 152 -53.08 153.61 -19.51
N SER A 153 -54.09 153.12 -20.24
CA SER A 153 -54.18 151.70 -20.68
C SER A 153 -54.26 151.55 -22.21
N ILE A 154 -53.61 150.54 -22.84
CA ILE A 154 -53.63 150.25 -24.31
C ILE A 154 -53.81 148.73 -24.61
N SER A 155 -54.53 148.37 -25.69
CA SER A 155 -54.83 146.96 -26.10
C SER A 155 -53.87 146.32 -27.11
N ILE A 156 -53.60 145.00 -27.04
CA ILE A 156 -52.65 144.21 -27.88
C ILE A 156 -53.23 142.94 -28.57
N GLU A 157 -54.55 142.72 -28.55
CA GLU A 157 -55.18 141.44 -28.92
C GLU A 157 -55.01 141.00 -30.40
N LYS A 158 -54.80 141.94 -31.33
CA LYS A 158 -54.79 141.64 -32.77
C LYS A 158 -53.50 140.95 -33.26
N GLU A 159 -52.34 141.33 -32.73
CA GLU A 159 -51.03 140.81 -33.20
C GLU A 159 -50.76 139.37 -32.72
N TYR A 160 -51.29 138.99 -31.55
CA TYR A 160 -51.13 137.64 -31.01
C TYR A 160 -51.77 136.53 -31.86
N LYS A 161 -52.86 136.84 -32.59
CA LYS A 161 -53.59 135.86 -33.40
C LYS A 161 -52.87 135.46 -34.69
N HIS A 162 -52.03 136.34 -35.27
CA HIS A 162 -51.30 136.02 -36.50
C HIS A 162 -50.12 135.07 -36.27
N ALA A 163 -49.42 135.20 -35.13
CA ALA A 163 -48.32 134.32 -34.72
C ALA A 163 -48.72 132.83 -34.67
N VAL A 164 -49.89 132.51 -34.11
CA VAL A 164 -50.31 131.11 -33.87
C VAL A 164 -50.56 130.34 -35.18
N ASN A 165 -51.09 130.97 -36.23
CA ASN A 165 -51.47 130.26 -37.45
C ASN A 165 -50.27 129.83 -38.31
N LEU A 166 -49.14 130.55 -38.27
CA LEU A 166 -47.95 130.22 -39.05
C LEU A 166 -47.28 128.91 -38.56
N ILE A 167 -47.34 128.64 -37.25
CA ILE A 167 -46.64 127.52 -36.60
C ILE A 167 -47.31 126.16 -36.92
N ILE A 168 -48.63 126.11 -37.04
CA ILE A 168 -49.38 124.88 -37.32
C ILE A 168 -48.99 124.29 -38.70
N PHE A 169 -48.67 125.15 -39.68
CA PHE A 169 -48.30 124.72 -41.03
C PHE A 169 -46.95 123.98 -41.08
N VAL A 170 -45.97 124.40 -40.29
CA VAL A 170 -44.61 123.81 -40.28
C VAL A 170 -44.59 122.39 -39.69
N ILE A 171 -45.43 122.12 -38.69
CA ILE A 171 -45.51 120.80 -38.02
C ILE A 171 -46.02 119.71 -38.98
N ALA A 172 -46.96 120.05 -39.89
CA ALA A 172 -47.54 119.09 -40.82
C ALA A 172 -46.53 118.52 -41.82
N CYS A 173 -45.58 119.33 -42.32
CA CYS A 173 -44.57 118.88 -43.28
C CYS A 173 -43.54 117.91 -42.69
N ALA A 174 -43.19 118.05 -41.40
CA ALA A 174 -42.18 117.22 -40.74
C ALA A 174 -42.63 115.76 -40.55
N VAL A 175 -43.94 115.53 -40.34
CA VAL A 175 -44.49 114.18 -40.12
C VAL A 175 -44.44 113.32 -41.38
N ALA A 176 -44.62 113.92 -42.57
CA ALA A 176 -44.63 113.19 -43.84
C ALA A 176 -43.25 112.58 -44.19
N ALA A 177 -42.15 113.27 -43.85
CA ALA A 177 -40.79 112.80 -44.14
C ALA A 177 -40.40 111.56 -43.32
N ALA A 178 -40.90 111.45 -42.08
CA ALA A 178 -40.58 110.33 -41.18
C ALA A 178 -41.15 108.98 -41.66
N LEU A 179 -42.27 108.97 -42.40
CA LEU A 179 -42.90 107.75 -42.88
C LEU A 179 -42.19 107.09 -44.07
N CYS A 180 -41.48 107.85 -44.91
CA CYS A 180 -40.73 107.26 -46.04
C CYS A 180 -39.45 106.52 -45.58
N PHE A 181 -38.80 106.99 -44.51
CA PHE A 181 -37.53 106.42 -44.05
C PHE A 181 -37.68 105.00 -43.48
N SER A 182 -38.83 104.68 -42.88
CA SER A 182 -39.09 103.38 -42.25
C SER A 182 -39.27 102.22 -43.26
N GLY A 183 -39.72 102.49 -44.49
CA GLY A 183 -39.95 101.46 -45.51
C GLY A 183 -38.68 100.84 -46.09
N VAL A 184 -37.62 101.63 -46.29
CA VAL A 184 -36.35 101.17 -46.88
C VAL A 184 -35.57 100.26 -45.92
N LEU A 185 -35.62 100.56 -44.61
CA LEU A 185 -34.92 99.80 -43.58
C LEU A 185 -35.43 98.35 -43.46
N TRP A 186 -36.72 98.10 -43.72
CA TRP A 186 -37.33 96.76 -43.63
C TRP A 186 -36.80 95.77 -44.67
N TYR A 187 -36.54 96.23 -45.90
CA TYR A 187 -36.11 95.35 -47.00
C TYR A 187 -34.67 94.82 -46.81
N ALA A 188 -33.75 95.64 -46.29
CA ALA A 188 -32.35 95.26 -46.10
C ALA A 188 -32.17 94.13 -45.06
N LEU A 189 -32.90 94.20 -43.93
CA LEU A 189 -32.79 93.22 -42.85
C LEU A 189 -33.20 91.80 -43.27
N ARG A 190 -34.16 91.66 -44.19
CA ARG A 190 -34.72 90.36 -44.60
C ARG A 190 -33.77 89.52 -45.46
N LYS A 191 -32.94 90.14 -46.31
CA LYS A 191 -32.10 89.41 -47.28
C LYS A 191 -30.75 88.97 -46.70
N MET A 192 -30.15 89.78 -45.83
CA MET A 192 -28.79 89.53 -45.32
C MET A 192 -28.76 88.71 -44.03
N VAL A 193 -29.79 88.77 -43.18
CA VAL A 193 -29.75 88.12 -41.84
C VAL A 193 -30.72 86.93 -41.76
N ILE A 194 -31.95 87.08 -42.25
CA ILE A 194 -33.03 86.11 -41.95
C ILE A 194 -32.90 84.80 -42.73
N LYS A 195 -32.49 84.82 -44.00
CA LYS A 195 -32.40 83.61 -44.85
C LYS A 195 -31.30 82.62 -44.41
N PRO A 196 -30.04 83.04 -44.19
CA PRO A 196 -28.96 82.13 -43.78
C PRO A 196 -29.17 81.50 -42.39
N VAL A 197 -29.72 82.26 -41.44
CA VAL A 197 -30.03 81.76 -40.08
C VAL A 197 -31.09 80.64 -40.12
N LYS A 198 -32.02 80.68 -41.09
CA LYS A 198 -33.07 79.67 -41.24
C LYS A 198 -32.54 78.32 -41.74
N ALA A 199 -31.48 78.30 -42.54
CA ALA A 199 -30.85 77.06 -43.02
C ALA A 199 -30.06 76.33 -41.91
N VAL A 200 -29.40 77.09 -41.02
CA VAL A 200 -28.74 76.54 -39.82
C VAL A 200 -29.75 75.96 -38.83
N GLU A 201 -30.89 76.64 -38.67
CA GLU A 201 -32.03 76.16 -37.87
C GLU A 201 -32.62 74.86 -38.43
N GLU A 202 -32.86 74.74 -39.74
CA GLU A 202 -33.37 73.51 -40.35
C GLU A 202 -32.40 72.33 -40.23
N ALA A 203 -31.09 72.57 -40.38
CA ALA A 203 -30.08 71.53 -40.16
C ALA A 203 -30.02 71.07 -38.69
N ALA A 204 -30.11 72.00 -37.74
CA ALA A 204 -30.17 71.68 -36.32
C ALA A 204 -31.46 70.91 -35.95
N GLN A 205 -32.58 71.26 -36.57
CA GLN A 205 -33.87 70.57 -36.38
C GLN A 205 -33.80 69.12 -36.88
N ARG A 206 -33.29 68.88 -38.10
CA ARG A 206 -33.16 67.51 -38.63
C ARG A 206 -32.14 66.65 -37.88
N MET A 207 -31.06 67.25 -37.37
CA MET A 207 -30.13 66.58 -36.47
C MET A 207 -30.78 66.23 -35.13
N SER A 208 -31.68 67.07 -34.61
CA SER A 208 -32.50 66.79 -33.42
C SER A 208 -33.55 65.69 -33.68
N ASP A 209 -34.02 65.56 -34.91
CA ASP A 209 -35.04 64.57 -35.30
C ASP A 209 -34.44 63.20 -35.68
N GLY A 210 -33.11 63.04 -35.60
CA GLY A 210 -32.41 61.75 -35.78
C GLY A 210 -32.05 61.37 -37.22
N ASP A 211 -32.30 62.25 -38.19
CA ASP A 211 -31.94 62.03 -39.59
C ASP A 211 -30.54 62.58 -39.89
N MET A 212 -29.52 61.73 -39.89
CA MET A 212 -28.13 62.12 -40.17
C MET A 212 -27.71 61.86 -41.63
N SER A 213 -28.67 61.67 -42.53
CA SER A 213 -28.41 61.29 -43.92
C SER A 213 -28.24 62.47 -44.91
N PHE A 214 -28.36 63.72 -44.44
CA PHE A 214 -28.36 64.92 -45.29
C PHE A 214 -27.08 65.78 -45.16
N ASN A 215 -26.85 66.71 -46.12
CA ASN A 215 -25.65 67.54 -46.20
C ASN A 215 -26.00 69.06 -46.15
N VAL A 216 -25.23 69.86 -45.43
CA VAL A 216 -25.44 71.32 -45.28
C VAL A 216 -24.44 72.08 -46.16
N GLU A 217 -24.92 72.81 -47.17
CA GLU A 217 -24.09 73.64 -48.06
C GLU A 217 -23.77 75.01 -47.44
N THR A 218 -22.49 75.37 -47.39
CA THR A 218 -22.00 76.64 -46.81
C THR A 218 -21.68 77.67 -47.90
N THR A 219 -22.47 78.74 -48.02
CA THR A 219 -22.26 79.80 -49.04
C THR A 219 -21.81 81.16 -48.47
N SER A 220 -21.77 81.33 -47.15
CA SER A 220 -21.33 82.57 -46.47
C SER A 220 -19.99 82.38 -45.77
N VAL A 221 -19.20 83.46 -45.68
CA VAL A 221 -17.88 83.49 -45.01
C VAL A 221 -17.91 84.23 -43.66
N ASP A 222 -19.08 84.73 -43.27
CA ASP A 222 -19.32 85.42 -42.00
C ASP A 222 -19.58 84.44 -40.83
N GLU A 223 -20.01 84.97 -39.68
CA GLU A 223 -20.31 84.21 -38.47
C GLU A 223 -21.36 83.10 -38.70
N ILE A 224 -22.26 83.25 -39.68
CA ILE A 224 -23.26 82.24 -40.03
C ILE A 224 -22.65 81.09 -40.85
N GLY A 225 -21.65 81.40 -41.69
CA GLY A 225 -20.84 80.42 -42.42
C GLY A 225 -20.03 79.50 -41.49
N ARG A 226 -19.42 80.06 -40.45
CA ARG A 226 -18.69 79.29 -39.42
C ARG A 226 -19.62 78.38 -38.63
N ALA A 227 -20.81 78.86 -38.26
CA ALA A 227 -21.81 78.06 -37.57
C ALA A 227 -22.30 76.87 -38.42
N SER A 228 -22.49 77.07 -39.73
CA SER A 228 -22.90 76.01 -40.67
C SER A 228 -21.84 74.91 -40.81
N SER A 229 -20.55 75.26 -40.87
CA SER A 229 -19.45 74.28 -40.90
C SER A 229 -19.31 73.50 -39.60
N ALA A 230 -19.52 74.14 -38.44
CA ALA A 230 -19.46 73.48 -37.14
C ALA A 230 -20.58 72.43 -36.98
N ILE A 231 -21.80 72.72 -37.44
CA ILE A 231 -22.90 71.73 -37.45
C ILE A 231 -22.57 70.54 -38.34
N ARG A 232 -21.97 70.76 -39.52
CA ARG A 232 -21.58 69.67 -40.44
C ARG A 232 -20.56 68.71 -39.82
N LEU A 233 -19.53 69.22 -39.14
CA LEU A 233 -18.54 68.39 -38.43
C LEU A 233 -19.17 67.62 -37.26
N SER A 234 -20.05 68.26 -36.50
CA SER A 234 -20.78 67.61 -35.41
C SER A 234 -21.68 66.46 -35.90
N MET A 235 -22.36 66.63 -37.04
CA MET A 235 -23.15 65.55 -37.66
C MET A 235 -22.29 64.32 -38.02
N PHE A 236 -21.11 64.53 -38.61
CA PHE A 236 -20.23 63.42 -39.00
C PHE A 236 -19.68 62.69 -37.76
N SER A 237 -19.25 63.44 -36.74
CA SER A 237 -18.75 62.85 -35.50
C SER A 237 -19.83 62.10 -34.73
N LEU A 238 -21.06 62.63 -34.66
CA LEU A 238 -22.19 61.95 -34.01
C LEU A 238 -22.60 60.69 -34.79
N SER A 239 -22.57 60.73 -36.13
CA SER A 239 -22.88 59.56 -36.96
C SER A 239 -21.89 58.41 -36.74
N ASP A 240 -20.59 58.69 -36.64
CA ASP A 240 -19.56 57.68 -36.33
C ASP A 240 -19.70 57.14 -34.90
N ILE A 241 -19.94 58.02 -33.91
CA ILE A 241 -20.18 57.61 -32.52
C ILE A 241 -21.41 56.70 -32.44
N LEU A 242 -22.52 57.04 -33.10
CA LEU A 242 -23.74 56.24 -33.08
C LEU A 242 -23.57 54.90 -33.82
N LYS A 243 -22.85 54.84 -34.95
CA LYS A 243 -22.49 53.57 -35.58
C LYS A 243 -21.67 52.67 -34.65
N ARG A 244 -20.67 53.23 -33.96
CA ARG A 244 -19.88 52.49 -32.97
C ARG A 244 -20.72 51.98 -31.81
N ILE A 245 -21.65 52.79 -31.30
CA ILE A 245 -22.59 52.35 -30.26
C ILE A 245 -23.46 51.21 -30.78
N LYS A 246 -23.96 51.27 -32.03
CA LYS A 246 -24.77 50.20 -32.62
C LYS A 246 -24.01 48.87 -32.70
N ASP A 247 -22.74 48.92 -33.09
CA ASP A 247 -21.87 47.73 -33.11
C ASP A 247 -21.49 47.25 -31.71
N ILE A 248 -21.30 48.16 -30.75
CA ILE A 248 -21.11 47.80 -29.34
C ILE A 248 -22.34 47.08 -28.81
N THR A 249 -23.55 47.58 -29.05
CA THR A 249 -24.80 46.97 -28.60
C THR A 249 -25.00 45.57 -29.19
N LYS A 250 -24.68 45.36 -30.47
CA LYS A 250 -24.68 44.02 -31.09
C LYS A 250 -23.68 43.08 -30.41
N ARG A 251 -22.45 43.54 -30.13
CA ARG A 251 -21.46 42.75 -29.40
C ARG A 251 -21.90 42.45 -27.96
N VAL A 252 -22.53 43.40 -27.27
CA VAL A 252 -23.06 43.20 -25.91
C VAL A 252 -24.15 42.12 -25.92
N ASN A 253 -25.08 42.12 -26.88
CA ASN A 253 -26.09 41.06 -26.99
C ASN A 253 -25.49 39.67 -27.25
N HIS A 254 -24.44 39.57 -28.09
CA HIS A 254 -23.73 38.30 -28.27
C HIS A 254 -23.02 37.86 -26.98
N MET A 255 -22.35 38.78 -26.28
CA MET A 255 -21.70 38.49 -24.99
C MET A 255 -22.71 38.06 -23.91
N VAL A 256 -23.91 38.64 -23.88
CA VAL A 256 -24.98 38.23 -22.98
C VAL A 256 -25.35 36.76 -23.20
N GLN A 257 -25.56 36.35 -24.45
CA GLN A 257 -25.91 34.95 -24.77
C GLN A 257 -24.78 33.98 -24.40
N GLU A 258 -23.53 34.39 -24.61
CA GLU A 258 -22.36 33.60 -24.25
C GLU A 258 -22.21 33.47 -22.73
N VAL A 259 -22.37 34.56 -21.97
CA VAL A 259 -22.32 34.56 -20.50
C VAL A 259 -23.50 33.77 -19.89
N GLU A 260 -24.70 33.83 -20.46
CA GLU A 260 -25.82 32.98 -20.03
C GLU A 260 -25.52 31.49 -20.27
N GLY A 261 -24.91 31.15 -21.42
CA GLY A 261 -24.48 29.79 -21.74
C GLY A 261 -23.38 29.27 -20.80
N GLU A 262 -22.39 30.10 -20.48
CA GLU A 262 -21.33 29.78 -19.50
C GLU A 262 -21.89 29.69 -18.08
N SER A 263 -22.80 30.57 -17.69
CA SER A 263 -23.47 30.55 -16.38
C SER A 263 -24.29 29.26 -16.18
N ARG A 264 -24.99 28.79 -17.22
CA ARG A 264 -25.72 27.51 -17.16
C ARG A 264 -24.76 26.34 -17.01
N ARG A 265 -23.68 26.30 -17.80
CA ARG A 265 -22.62 25.28 -17.67
C ARG A 265 -21.97 25.29 -16.29
N MET A 266 -21.79 26.46 -15.68
CA MET A 266 -21.25 26.57 -14.31
C MET A 266 -22.21 26.05 -13.23
N ILE A 267 -23.52 26.17 -13.41
CA ILE A 267 -24.52 25.55 -12.51
C ILE A 267 -24.51 24.03 -12.66
N GLU A 268 -24.47 23.52 -13.89
CA GLU A 268 -24.38 22.08 -14.17
C GLU A 268 -23.06 21.50 -13.62
N GLY A 269 -21.94 22.19 -13.84
CA GLY A 269 -20.62 21.84 -13.29
C GLY A 269 -20.62 21.81 -11.76
N ALA A 270 -21.24 22.80 -11.10
CA ALA A 270 -21.37 22.80 -9.65
C ALA A 270 -22.20 21.61 -9.12
N VAL A 271 -23.25 21.18 -9.83
CA VAL A 271 -24.02 19.99 -9.43
C VAL A 271 -23.15 18.72 -9.53
N LEU A 272 -22.39 18.57 -10.60
CA LEU A 272 -21.45 17.45 -10.78
C LEU A 272 -20.30 17.48 -9.76
N GLU A 273 -19.78 18.66 -9.41
CA GLU A 273 -18.79 18.82 -8.34
C GLU A 273 -19.35 18.38 -6.98
N ALA A 274 -20.61 18.73 -6.66
CA ALA A 274 -21.25 18.32 -5.42
C ALA A 274 -21.43 16.79 -5.34
N GLU A 275 -21.80 16.15 -6.45
CA GLU A 275 -21.91 14.70 -6.55
C GLU A 275 -20.53 14.03 -6.42
N ALA A 276 -19.52 14.54 -7.12
CA ALA A 276 -18.15 14.05 -7.01
C ALA A 276 -17.61 14.19 -5.58
N ILE A 277 -17.84 15.31 -4.91
CA ILE A 277 -17.47 15.51 -3.49
C ILE A 277 -18.18 14.49 -2.59
N GLY A 278 -19.47 14.21 -2.83
CA GLY A 278 -20.21 13.17 -2.11
C GLY A 278 -19.58 11.77 -2.27
N ASN A 279 -19.21 11.40 -3.50
CA ASN A 279 -18.54 10.13 -3.79
C ASN A 279 -17.16 10.04 -3.14
N ILE A 280 -16.38 11.14 -3.13
CA ILE A 280 -15.09 11.19 -2.45
C ILE A 280 -15.28 11.03 -0.94
N SER A 281 -16.27 11.70 -0.32
CA SER A 281 -16.59 11.51 1.10
C SER A 281 -16.87 10.05 1.43
N SER A 282 -17.73 9.38 0.65
CA SER A 282 -18.03 7.95 0.84
C SER A 282 -16.76 7.09 0.70
N SER A 283 -15.93 7.37 -0.30
CA SER A 283 -14.67 6.64 -0.52
C SER A 283 -13.67 6.83 0.63
N VAL A 284 -13.65 8.01 1.26
CA VAL A 284 -12.81 8.30 2.43
C VAL A 284 -13.33 7.60 3.68
N GLU A 285 -14.65 7.50 3.86
CA GLU A 285 -15.27 6.70 4.92
C GLU A 285 -14.94 5.21 4.76
N GLU A 286 -15.09 4.67 3.55
CA GLU A 286 -14.70 3.28 3.23
C GLU A 286 -13.20 3.05 3.45
N MET A 287 -12.35 4.01 3.06
CA MET A 287 -10.91 3.94 3.30
C MET A 287 -10.59 3.94 4.81
N ASN A 288 -11.28 4.73 5.62
CA ASN A 288 -11.10 4.73 7.07
C ASN A 288 -11.53 3.39 7.70
N ALA A 289 -12.61 2.79 7.22
CA ALA A 289 -13.03 1.45 7.64
C ALA A 289 -11.96 0.41 7.27
N ALA A 290 -11.46 0.43 6.02
CA ALA A 290 -10.39 -0.46 5.57
C ALA A 290 -9.09 -0.28 6.37
N ILE A 291 -8.70 0.95 6.69
CA ILE A 291 -7.54 1.24 7.56
C ILE A 291 -7.73 0.62 8.95
N SER A 292 -8.95 0.66 9.51
CA SER A 292 -9.27 0.02 10.79
C SER A 292 -9.17 -1.51 10.69
N ASP A 293 -9.74 -2.12 9.65
CA ASP A 293 -9.67 -3.58 9.46
C ASP A 293 -8.24 -4.07 9.28
N ILE A 294 -7.41 -3.32 8.55
CA ILE A 294 -5.97 -3.62 8.39
C ILE A 294 -5.25 -3.46 9.73
N ALA A 295 -5.62 -2.50 10.57
CA ALA A 295 -5.03 -2.32 11.90
C ALA A 295 -5.31 -3.53 12.80
N ASP A 296 -6.57 -3.96 12.88
CA ASP A 296 -6.99 -5.13 13.65
C ASP A 296 -6.31 -6.40 13.12
N GLY A 297 -6.22 -6.56 11.79
CA GLY A 297 -5.50 -7.68 11.15
C GLY A 297 -4.00 -7.69 11.45
N THR A 298 -3.37 -6.51 11.56
CA THR A 298 -1.95 -6.37 11.88
C THR A 298 -1.67 -6.70 13.36
N GLU A 299 -2.56 -6.31 14.27
CA GLU A 299 -2.49 -6.67 15.69
C GLU A 299 -2.65 -8.19 15.87
N GLY A 300 -3.62 -8.80 15.17
CA GLY A 300 -3.78 -10.25 15.15
C GLY A 300 -2.56 -11.00 14.58
N LEU A 301 -1.91 -10.43 13.55
CA LEU A 301 -0.68 -10.99 12.99
C LEU A 301 0.49 -10.91 13.98
N ALA A 302 0.62 -9.81 14.72
CA ALA A 302 1.65 -9.65 15.75
C ALA A 302 1.48 -10.66 16.89
N ALA A 303 0.25 -10.80 17.40
CA ALA A 303 -0.06 -11.79 18.44
C ALA A 303 0.23 -13.23 17.96
N SER A 304 -0.16 -13.55 16.72
CA SER A 304 0.11 -14.87 16.13
C SER A 304 1.62 -15.13 15.98
N ALA A 305 2.40 -14.10 15.63
CA ALA A 305 3.86 -14.21 15.53
C ALA A 305 4.51 -14.48 16.90
N GLU A 306 4.05 -13.82 17.97
CA GLU A 306 4.51 -14.07 19.35
C GLU A 306 4.17 -15.49 19.84
N GLU A 307 2.94 -15.97 19.60
CA GLU A 307 2.54 -17.33 19.95
C GLU A 307 3.36 -18.39 19.19
N THR A 308 3.60 -18.15 17.90
CA THR A 308 4.44 -19.05 17.10
C THR A 308 5.88 -19.02 17.61
N ALA A 309 6.42 -17.86 18.02
CA ALA A 309 7.76 -17.76 18.59
C ALA A 309 7.90 -18.61 19.87
N ALA A 310 6.94 -18.52 20.79
CA ALA A 310 6.91 -19.34 22.01
C ALA A 310 6.85 -20.85 21.68
N SER A 311 6.01 -21.23 20.71
CA SER A 311 5.93 -22.61 20.23
C SER A 311 7.26 -23.11 19.65
N MET A 312 8.01 -22.24 18.98
CA MET A 312 9.34 -22.59 18.45
C MET A 312 10.37 -22.79 19.56
N GLU A 313 10.34 -22.01 20.63
CA GLU A 313 11.23 -22.22 21.79
C GLU A 313 10.96 -23.57 22.48
N GLU A 314 9.68 -23.92 22.66
CA GLU A 314 9.29 -25.24 23.18
C GLU A 314 9.75 -26.36 22.25
N MET A 315 9.59 -26.19 20.93
CA MET A 315 10.07 -27.15 19.94
C MET A 315 11.58 -27.37 20.00
N VAL A 316 12.39 -26.31 20.18
CA VAL A 316 13.84 -26.44 20.35
C VAL A 316 14.19 -27.27 21.58
N THR A 317 13.45 -27.08 22.68
CA THR A 317 13.63 -27.85 23.91
C THR A 317 13.28 -29.34 23.69
N SER A 318 12.15 -29.63 23.04
CA SER A 318 11.76 -31.00 22.70
C SER A 318 12.76 -31.68 21.75
N ILE A 319 13.31 -30.96 20.77
CA ILE A 319 14.37 -31.47 19.88
C ILE A 319 15.60 -31.90 20.67
N SER A 320 15.99 -31.13 21.70
CA SER A 320 17.11 -31.47 22.56
C SER A 320 16.82 -32.74 23.39
N GLU A 321 15.61 -32.88 23.94
CA GLU A 321 15.20 -34.07 24.70
C GLU A 321 15.16 -35.32 23.81
N ILE A 322 14.64 -35.21 22.59
CA ILE A 322 14.61 -36.31 21.61
C ILE A 322 16.04 -36.71 21.23
N THR A 323 16.94 -35.75 21.04
CA THR A 323 18.35 -36.02 20.72
C THR A 323 19.02 -36.83 21.83
N ASN A 324 18.85 -36.42 23.09
CA ASN A 324 19.37 -37.16 24.25
C ASN A 324 18.75 -38.57 24.33
N SER A 325 17.42 -38.68 24.19
CA SER A 325 16.72 -39.96 24.22
C SER A 325 17.18 -40.91 23.11
N THR A 326 17.49 -40.39 21.93
CA THR A 326 17.98 -41.18 20.80
C THR A 326 19.42 -41.67 21.04
N GLN A 327 20.24 -40.85 21.70
CA GLN A 327 21.59 -41.25 22.11
C GLN A 327 21.54 -42.36 23.17
N ASP A 328 20.67 -42.24 24.17
CA ASP A 328 20.44 -43.28 25.18
C ASP A 328 19.91 -44.56 24.54
N LEU A 329 18.97 -44.45 23.59
CA LEU A 329 18.47 -45.59 22.83
C LEU A 329 19.58 -46.30 22.04
N SER A 330 20.47 -45.54 21.39
CA SER A 330 21.61 -46.12 20.67
C SER A 330 22.53 -46.91 21.60
N ALA A 331 22.83 -46.37 22.79
CA ALA A 331 23.64 -47.07 23.79
C ALA A 331 22.95 -48.35 24.30
N ALA A 332 21.62 -48.29 24.53
CA ALA A 332 20.83 -49.45 24.93
C ALA A 332 20.79 -50.55 23.85
N VAL A 333 20.70 -50.16 22.57
CA VAL A 333 20.79 -51.08 21.42
C VAL A 333 22.14 -51.78 21.36
N ASP A 334 23.24 -51.06 21.59
CA ASP A 334 24.60 -51.62 21.59
C ASP A 334 24.82 -52.61 22.74
N ALA A 335 24.36 -52.24 23.94
CA ALA A 335 24.38 -53.14 25.09
C ALA A 335 23.57 -54.41 24.81
N THR A 336 22.35 -54.26 24.25
CA THR A 336 21.48 -55.38 23.90
C THR A 336 22.12 -56.29 22.85
N SER A 337 22.75 -55.71 21.82
CA SER A 337 23.46 -56.48 20.79
C SER A 337 24.59 -57.33 21.39
N SER A 338 25.34 -56.76 22.33
CA SER A 338 26.41 -57.48 23.04
C SER A 338 25.85 -58.63 23.88
N SER A 339 24.75 -58.41 24.61
CA SER A 339 24.08 -59.47 25.38
C SER A 339 23.52 -60.59 24.49
N ILE A 340 23.05 -60.27 23.28
CA ILE A 340 22.58 -61.25 22.30
C ILE A 340 23.73 -62.14 21.81
N GLU A 341 24.91 -61.56 21.54
CA GLU A 341 26.09 -62.34 21.16
C GLU A 341 26.53 -63.30 22.27
N GLU A 342 26.52 -62.85 23.53
CA GLU A 342 26.81 -63.67 24.70
C GLU A 342 25.78 -64.78 24.90
N LEU A 343 24.49 -64.47 24.74
CA LEU A 343 23.40 -65.46 24.77
C LEU A 343 23.56 -66.49 23.64
N SER A 344 23.98 -66.07 22.44
CA SER A 344 24.23 -66.99 21.33
C SER A 344 25.40 -67.95 21.62
N ALA A 345 26.45 -67.46 22.28
CA ALA A 345 27.55 -68.30 22.73
C ALA A 345 27.11 -69.31 23.80
N THR A 346 26.39 -68.86 24.83
CA THR A 346 25.91 -69.74 25.91
C THR A 346 24.89 -70.77 25.42
N ILE A 347 24.01 -70.44 24.48
CA ILE A 347 23.11 -71.43 23.85
C ILE A 347 23.90 -72.52 23.14
N ARG A 348 24.96 -72.16 22.40
CA ARG A 348 25.83 -73.14 21.73
C ARG A 348 26.54 -74.04 22.74
N GLU A 349 27.00 -73.47 23.85
CA GLU A 349 27.61 -74.23 24.94
C GLU A 349 26.61 -75.20 25.60
N VAL A 350 25.40 -74.74 25.91
CA VAL A 350 24.33 -75.61 26.47
C VAL A 350 23.97 -76.75 25.52
N ALA A 351 23.92 -76.49 24.20
CA ALA A 351 23.70 -77.54 23.21
C ALA A 351 24.83 -78.58 23.21
N GLY A 352 26.08 -78.12 23.31
CA GLY A 352 27.26 -78.99 23.45
C GLY A 352 27.19 -79.85 24.71
N ASN A 353 26.95 -79.23 25.87
CA ASN A 353 26.84 -79.92 27.16
C ASN A 353 25.68 -80.93 27.18
N ALA A 354 24.55 -80.61 26.54
CA ALA A 354 23.44 -81.54 26.40
C ALA A 354 23.82 -82.77 25.56
N SER A 355 24.57 -82.58 24.48
CA SER A 355 25.08 -83.69 23.65
C SER A 355 26.07 -84.58 24.43
N GLU A 356 26.96 -83.98 25.21
CA GLU A 356 27.91 -84.73 26.05
C GLU A 356 27.21 -85.50 27.17
N LEU A 357 26.20 -84.89 27.79
CA LEU A 357 25.35 -85.55 28.79
C LEU A 357 24.57 -86.74 28.19
N ALA A 358 24.13 -86.64 26.93
CA ALA A 358 23.51 -87.75 26.21
C ALA A 358 24.45 -88.95 26.10
N LEU A 359 25.69 -88.70 25.67
CA LEU A 359 26.73 -89.73 25.53
C LEU A 359 27.04 -90.37 26.89
N SER A 360 27.25 -89.55 27.93
CA SER A 360 27.51 -90.06 29.29
C SER A 360 26.36 -90.91 29.85
N ALA A 361 25.11 -90.52 29.60
CA ALA A 361 23.95 -91.31 30.02
C ALA A 361 23.89 -92.65 29.29
N GLN A 362 24.24 -92.68 28.00
CA GLN A 362 24.26 -93.90 27.19
C GLN A 362 25.41 -94.85 27.55
N ASP A 363 26.58 -94.30 27.88
CA ASP A 363 27.71 -95.08 28.43
C ASP A 363 27.35 -95.68 29.79
N THR A 364 26.72 -94.88 30.66
CA THR A 364 26.23 -95.36 31.97
C THR A 364 25.19 -96.47 31.82
N GLN A 365 24.29 -96.36 30.83
CA GLN A 365 23.30 -97.38 30.55
C GLN A 365 23.94 -98.69 30.06
N SER A 366 25.00 -98.60 29.25
CA SER A 366 25.78 -99.76 28.82
C SER A 366 26.49 -100.43 30.01
N ALA A 367 27.10 -99.66 30.90
CA ALA A 367 27.72 -100.18 32.12
C ALA A 367 26.70 -100.86 33.06
N ILE A 368 25.48 -100.31 33.18
CA ILE A 368 24.40 -100.94 33.96
C ILE A 368 23.99 -102.29 33.38
N MET A 369 23.94 -102.44 32.05
CA MET A 369 23.65 -103.74 31.41
C MET A 369 24.73 -104.79 31.73
N GLU A 370 26.00 -104.37 31.77
CA GLU A 370 27.11 -105.24 32.18
C GLU A 370 27.00 -105.65 33.64
N ILE A 371 26.72 -104.70 34.55
CA ILE A 371 26.48 -104.99 35.97
C ILE A 371 25.29 -105.94 36.14
N ALA A 372 24.17 -105.70 35.46
CA ALA A 372 22.99 -106.57 35.53
C ALA A 372 23.30 -108.01 35.08
N THR A 373 24.21 -108.17 34.10
CA THR A 373 24.67 -109.50 33.65
C THR A 373 25.57 -110.15 34.70
N SER A 374 26.51 -109.39 35.28
CA SER A 374 27.39 -109.86 36.36
C SER A 374 26.61 -110.27 37.62
N VAL A 375 25.60 -109.49 38.02
CA VAL A 375 24.72 -109.81 39.17
C VAL A 375 24.00 -111.14 38.96
N ARG A 376 23.49 -111.42 37.74
CA ARG A 376 22.87 -112.73 37.42
C ARG A 376 23.88 -113.88 37.49
N GLU A 377 25.13 -113.65 37.09
CA GLU A 377 26.18 -114.67 37.19
C GLU A 377 26.52 -114.97 38.66
N VAL A 378 26.65 -113.94 39.50
CA VAL A 378 26.90 -114.10 40.94
C VAL A 378 25.73 -114.84 41.61
N GLU A 379 24.48 -114.46 41.31
CA GLU A 379 23.28 -115.15 41.80
C GLU A 379 23.34 -116.66 41.45
N HIS A 380 23.64 -116.99 40.20
CA HIS A 380 23.75 -118.37 39.75
C HIS A 380 24.86 -119.15 40.49
N ARG A 381 26.04 -118.55 40.64
CA ARG A 381 27.18 -119.15 41.36
C ARG A 381 26.91 -119.33 42.85
N SER A 382 26.23 -118.38 43.47
CA SER A 382 25.82 -118.49 44.88
C SER A 382 24.86 -119.65 45.09
N LYS A 383 23.88 -119.82 44.20
CA LYS A 383 22.97 -120.97 44.24
C LYS A 383 23.71 -122.31 44.13
N GLU A 384 24.62 -122.43 43.17
CA GLU A 384 25.46 -123.62 42.99
C GLU A 384 26.32 -123.90 44.24
N SER A 385 26.91 -122.86 44.84
CA SER A 385 27.69 -122.97 46.07
C SER A 385 26.85 -123.42 47.28
N ALA A 386 25.61 -122.96 47.39
CA ALA A 386 24.67 -123.40 48.43
C ALA A 386 24.32 -124.89 48.26
N GLU A 387 24.01 -125.31 47.03
CA GLU A 387 23.71 -126.71 46.70
C GLU A 387 24.89 -127.65 47.00
N LEU A 388 26.11 -127.24 46.60
CA LEU A 388 27.34 -127.99 46.89
C LEU A 388 27.63 -128.07 48.39
N SER A 389 27.44 -126.97 49.12
CA SER A 389 27.62 -126.94 50.58
C SER A 389 26.61 -127.84 51.30
N GLU A 390 25.36 -127.90 50.83
CA GLU A 390 24.38 -128.85 51.36
C GLU A 390 24.76 -130.30 51.05
N GLN A 391 25.31 -130.57 49.87
CA GLN A 391 25.81 -131.90 49.52
C GLN A 391 26.98 -132.33 50.41
N VAL A 392 28.01 -131.49 50.57
CA VAL A 392 29.16 -131.77 51.45
C VAL A 392 28.71 -131.99 52.90
N LYS A 393 27.76 -131.20 53.38
CA LYS A 393 27.16 -131.36 54.72
C LYS A 393 26.50 -132.73 54.87
N ARG A 394 25.68 -133.15 53.90
CA ARG A 394 25.05 -134.48 53.89
C ARG A 394 26.09 -135.59 53.83
N ASP A 395 27.08 -135.48 52.94
CA ASP A 395 28.07 -136.54 52.75
C ASP A 395 28.95 -136.74 53.99
N ALA A 396 29.44 -135.64 54.57
CA ALA A 396 30.24 -135.68 55.79
C ALA A 396 29.43 -136.17 57.01
N SER A 397 28.20 -135.65 57.21
CA SER A 397 27.38 -135.98 58.38
C SER A 397 26.74 -137.37 58.30
N THR A 398 26.35 -137.84 57.12
CA THR A 398 25.64 -139.11 56.95
C THR A 398 26.61 -140.24 56.64
N PHE A 399 27.43 -140.12 55.59
CA PHE A 399 28.33 -141.21 55.18
C PHE A 399 29.64 -141.19 55.96
N GLY A 400 30.27 -140.01 56.09
CA GLY A 400 31.55 -139.84 56.78
C GLY A 400 31.48 -140.23 58.27
N MET A 401 30.58 -139.59 59.02
CA MET A 401 30.43 -139.87 60.46
C MET A 401 29.98 -141.31 60.75
N THR A 402 29.07 -141.88 59.95
CA THR A 402 28.66 -143.29 60.11
C THR A 402 29.83 -144.25 59.90
N SER A 403 30.72 -143.95 58.93
CA SER A 403 31.91 -144.78 58.67
C SER A 403 32.89 -144.71 59.84
N ILE A 404 33.11 -143.53 60.40
CA ILE A 404 33.92 -143.34 61.61
C ILE A 404 33.31 -144.08 62.80
N GLU A 405 32.00 -144.01 63.02
CA GLU A 405 31.32 -144.71 64.10
C GLU A 405 31.49 -146.23 64.00
N LYS A 406 31.39 -146.79 62.78
CA LYS A 406 31.68 -148.21 62.51
C LYS A 406 33.13 -148.57 62.84
N THR A 407 34.09 -147.71 62.49
CA THR A 407 35.51 -147.92 62.82
C THR A 407 35.77 -147.87 64.33
N ILE A 408 35.16 -146.93 65.06
CA ILE A 408 35.25 -146.86 66.53
C ILE A 408 34.72 -148.16 67.15
N ARG A 409 33.56 -148.64 66.72
CA ARG A 409 33.00 -149.93 67.16
C ARG A 409 33.92 -151.11 66.81
N GLY A 410 34.50 -151.10 65.61
CA GLY A 410 35.51 -152.09 65.20
C GLY A 410 36.73 -152.10 66.12
N MET A 411 37.27 -150.93 66.47
CA MET A 411 38.39 -150.80 67.40
C MET A 411 38.02 -151.26 68.82
N GLN A 412 36.77 -151.07 69.27
CA GLN A 412 36.29 -151.60 70.56
C GLN A 412 36.28 -153.12 70.56
N HIS A 413 35.82 -153.74 69.48
CA HIS A 413 35.86 -155.19 69.32
C HIS A 413 37.29 -155.73 69.29
N ILE A 414 38.22 -155.06 68.57
CA ILE A 414 39.63 -155.46 68.54
C ILE A 414 40.23 -155.35 69.95
N LYS A 415 40.00 -154.25 70.67
CA LYS A 415 40.47 -154.08 72.06
C LYS A 415 40.03 -155.24 72.95
N GLN A 416 38.72 -155.55 72.95
CA GLN A 416 38.16 -156.66 73.72
C GLN A 416 38.77 -158.01 73.33
N SER A 417 39.00 -158.24 72.03
CA SER A 417 39.62 -159.48 71.54
C SER A 417 41.07 -159.61 72.00
N VAL A 418 41.85 -158.53 71.94
CA VAL A 418 43.25 -158.52 72.41
C VAL A 418 43.34 -158.71 73.91
N GLU A 419 42.48 -158.04 74.70
CA GLU A 419 42.40 -158.23 76.16
C GLU A 419 42.06 -159.68 76.53
N LYS A 420 41.10 -160.29 75.83
CA LYS A 420 40.71 -161.69 76.06
C LYS A 420 41.82 -162.67 75.68
N THR A 421 42.53 -162.42 74.57
CA THR A 421 43.69 -163.23 74.18
C THR A 421 44.82 -163.11 75.19
N ALA A 422 45.09 -161.90 75.70
CA ALA A 422 46.09 -161.68 76.75
C ALA A 422 45.74 -162.47 78.03
N ASP A 423 44.47 -162.50 78.46
CA ASP A 423 44.01 -163.31 79.60
C ASP A 423 44.21 -164.82 79.38
N TYR A 424 43.92 -165.35 78.18
CA TYR A 424 44.17 -166.76 77.87
C TYR A 424 45.65 -167.12 77.87
N ILE A 425 46.49 -166.25 77.30
CA ILE A 425 47.94 -166.44 77.28
C ILE A 425 48.50 -166.36 78.72
N GLN A 426 48.01 -165.45 79.55
CA GLN A 426 48.40 -165.35 80.95
C GLN A 426 48.03 -166.62 81.74
N LYS A 427 46.83 -167.19 81.49
CA LYS A 427 46.43 -168.49 82.07
C LYS A 427 47.31 -169.64 81.59
N LEU A 428 47.73 -169.63 80.32
CA LEU A 428 48.68 -170.61 79.78
C LEU A 428 50.06 -170.48 80.44
N GLY A 429 50.51 -169.26 80.70
CA GLY A 429 51.74 -168.99 81.46
C GLY A 429 51.69 -169.58 82.85
N GLY A 430 50.61 -169.33 83.59
CA GLY A 430 50.41 -169.91 84.93
C GLY A 430 50.38 -171.45 84.92
N ARG A 431 49.72 -172.07 83.93
CA ARG A 431 49.73 -173.53 83.75
C ARG A 431 51.12 -174.07 83.41
N SER A 432 51.88 -173.35 82.60
CA SER A 432 53.25 -173.74 82.23
C SER A 432 54.21 -173.63 83.43
N GLU A 433 53.99 -172.67 84.33
CA GLU A 433 54.70 -172.57 85.61
C GLU A 433 54.38 -173.75 86.53
N GLU A 434 53.12 -174.17 86.59
CA GLU A 434 52.68 -175.34 87.36
C GLU A 434 53.31 -176.64 86.82
N ILE A 435 53.35 -176.82 85.49
CA ILE A 435 54.05 -177.95 84.86
C ILE A 435 55.55 -177.91 85.20
N GLY A 436 56.18 -176.73 85.17
CA GLY A 436 57.58 -176.55 85.58
C GLY A 436 57.83 -177.06 87.00
N LYS A 437 56.95 -176.75 87.96
CA LYS A 437 57.03 -177.25 89.34
C LYS A 437 56.89 -178.78 89.42
N ILE A 438 56.00 -179.37 88.62
CA ILE A 438 55.83 -180.83 88.55
C ILE A 438 57.11 -181.49 88.02
N LEU A 439 57.76 -180.92 87.00
CA LEU A 439 58.99 -181.48 86.45
C LEU A 439 60.12 -181.49 87.48
N VAL A 440 60.26 -180.47 88.32
CA VAL A 440 61.21 -180.46 89.44
C VAL A 440 60.96 -181.65 90.38
N VAL A 441 59.70 -181.90 90.73
CA VAL A 441 59.33 -183.04 91.58
C VAL A 441 59.60 -184.38 90.88
N ILE A 442 59.37 -184.49 89.57
CA ILE A 442 59.68 -185.70 88.81
C ILE A 442 61.19 -185.94 88.78
N ASP A 443 61.99 -184.90 88.56
CA ASP A 443 63.46 -184.99 88.55
C ASP A 443 63.98 -185.46 89.92
N ASP A 444 63.44 -184.90 91.01
CA ASP A 444 63.72 -185.34 92.39
C ASP A 444 63.34 -186.82 92.63
N ILE A 445 62.18 -187.26 92.11
CA ILE A 445 61.76 -188.67 92.20
C ILE A 445 62.70 -189.56 91.40
N THR A 446 63.14 -189.14 90.20
CA THR A 446 64.09 -189.92 89.41
C THR A 446 65.44 -190.05 90.10
N ASP A 447 65.94 -188.99 90.74
CA ASP A 447 67.16 -189.05 91.56
C ASP A 447 67.01 -190.02 92.74
N GLN A 448 65.86 -189.98 93.44
CA GLN A 448 65.56 -190.95 94.49
C GLN A 448 65.44 -192.37 93.95
N THR A 449 64.89 -192.54 92.75
CA THR A 449 64.71 -193.84 92.10
C THR A 449 66.06 -194.41 91.66
N THR A 450 66.98 -193.57 91.16
CA THR A 450 68.38 -193.92 90.87
C THR A 450 69.12 -194.35 92.14
N LEU A 451 68.89 -193.66 93.27
CA LEU A 451 69.46 -194.04 94.58
C LEU A 451 68.88 -195.36 95.13
N LEU A 452 67.57 -195.57 94.99
CA LEU A 452 66.90 -196.82 95.36
C LEU A 452 67.39 -197.98 94.50
N ALA A 453 67.53 -197.76 93.19
CA ALA A 453 68.09 -198.72 92.25
C ALA A 453 69.55 -199.04 92.59
N LEU A 454 70.36 -198.05 92.94
CA LEU A 454 71.74 -198.26 93.37
C LEU A 454 71.80 -199.08 94.66
N ASN A 455 70.96 -198.77 95.65
CA ASN A 455 70.86 -199.56 96.89
C ASN A 455 70.39 -200.99 96.62
N ALA A 456 69.44 -201.18 95.70
CA ALA A 456 68.99 -202.50 95.27
C ALA A 456 70.09 -203.28 94.54
N ALA A 457 70.91 -202.62 93.71
CA ALA A 457 72.08 -203.22 93.05
C ALA A 457 73.16 -203.64 94.06
N ILE A 458 73.41 -202.81 95.09
CA ILE A 458 74.34 -203.14 96.18
C ILE A 458 73.84 -204.35 96.97
N LEU A 459 72.57 -204.36 97.38
CA LEU A 459 71.97 -205.49 98.12
C LEU A 459 71.96 -206.78 97.27
N ALA A 460 71.73 -206.65 95.97
CA ALA A 460 71.83 -207.77 95.02
C ALA A 460 73.26 -208.33 94.93
N ALA A 461 74.29 -207.48 94.91
CA ALA A 461 75.68 -207.90 94.95
C ALA A 461 76.04 -208.58 96.29
N GLN A 462 75.44 -208.11 97.40
CA GLN A 462 75.68 -208.62 98.75
C GLN A 462 75.03 -210.00 99.01
N ALA A 463 73.93 -210.31 98.33
CA ALA A 463 73.26 -211.63 98.38
C ALA A 463 73.99 -212.74 97.58
N GLY A 464 75.12 -212.43 96.94
CA GLY A 464 75.96 -213.41 96.23
C GLY A 464 75.22 -214.16 95.13
N GLU A 465 75.42 -215.48 95.03
CA GLU A 465 74.77 -216.34 94.01
C GLU A 465 73.24 -216.21 93.99
N HIS A 466 72.59 -215.88 95.12
CA HIS A 466 71.14 -215.72 95.20
C HIS A 466 70.63 -214.34 94.75
N GLY A 467 71.50 -213.34 94.54
CA GLY A 467 71.12 -211.95 94.21
C GLY A 467 71.16 -211.59 92.72
N LYS A 468 71.67 -212.48 91.84
CA LYS A 468 71.85 -212.22 90.40
C LYS A 468 70.58 -211.73 89.69
N GLY A 469 69.41 -212.29 90.03
CA GLY A 469 68.12 -211.86 89.46
C GLY A 469 67.70 -210.45 89.87
N PHE A 470 68.02 -210.04 91.10
CA PHE A 470 67.70 -208.70 91.63
C PHE A 470 68.63 -207.62 91.07
N SER A 471 69.89 -207.95 90.77
CA SER A 471 70.85 -206.98 90.21
C SER A 471 70.41 -206.48 88.83
N VAL A 472 69.87 -207.38 88.00
CA VAL A 472 69.38 -207.03 86.66
C VAL A 472 68.19 -206.08 86.74
N VAL A 473 67.26 -206.30 87.67
CA VAL A 473 66.11 -205.42 87.87
C VAL A 473 66.56 -204.05 88.40
N ALA A 474 67.54 -204.02 89.29
CA ALA A 474 68.10 -202.78 89.82
C ALA A 474 68.80 -201.93 88.75
N ASP A 475 69.63 -202.54 87.90
CA ASP A 475 70.26 -201.84 86.78
C ASP A 475 69.23 -201.33 85.75
N GLU A 476 68.16 -202.09 85.49
CA GLU A 476 67.07 -201.67 84.60
C GLU A 476 66.28 -200.47 85.18
N ILE A 477 65.99 -200.48 86.49
CA ILE A 477 65.33 -199.34 87.17
C ILE A 477 66.23 -198.10 87.13
N LYS A 478 67.55 -198.26 87.33
CA LYS A 478 68.49 -197.15 87.22
C LYS A 478 68.52 -196.57 85.81
N GLN A 479 68.65 -197.41 84.78
CA GLN A 479 68.62 -196.94 83.39
C GLN A 479 67.30 -196.25 83.05
N LEU A 480 66.17 -196.76 83.57
CA LEU A 480 64.87 -196.13 83.40
C LEU A 480 64.79 -194.76 84.10
N ALA A 481 65.30 -194.66 85.33
CA ALA A 481 65.36 -193.40 86.07
C ALA A 481 66.28 -192.37 85.40
N ASP A 482 67.48 -192.77 84.95
CA ASP A 482 68.41 -191.91 84.21
C ASP A 482 67.79 -191.40 82.89
N ARG A 483 67.09 -192.28 82.13
CA ARG A 483 66.33 -191.86 80.93
C ARG A 483 65.17 -190.92 81.27
N THR A 484 64.51 -191.14 82.40
CA THR A 484 63.38 -190.32 82.84
C THR A 484 63.86 -188.94 83.31
N SER A 485 64.98 -188.84 84.02
CA SER A 485 65.60 -187.55 84.39
C SER A 485 66.04 -186.77 83.15
N LEU A 486 66.77 -187.42 82.21
CA LEU A 486 67.16 -186.78 80.95
C LEU A 486 65.93 -186.25 80.17
N SER A 487 64.87 -187.05 80.05
CA SER A 487 63.63 -186.62 79.39
C SER A 487 62.93 -185.49 80.16
N THR A 488 63.00 -185.50 81.49
CA THR A 488 62.41 -184.47 82.37
C THR A 488 63.16 -183.14 82.23
N GLN A 489 64.48 -183.16 82.10
CA GLN A 489 65.30 -181.98 81.80
C GLN A 489 65.02 -181.42 80.40
N GLU A 490 64.88 -182.28 79.38
CA GLU A 490 64.48 -181.85 78.03
C GLU A 490 63.10 -181.19 78.03
N ILE A 491 62.11 -181.78 78.71
CA ILE A 491 60.78 -181.18 78.88
C ILE A 491 60.89 -179.88 79.71
N GLY A 492 61.74 -179.83 80.73
CA GLY A 492 62.00 -178.63 81.53
C GLY A 492 62.49 -177.47 80.67
N ASN A 493 63.47 -177.71 79.79
CA ASN A 493 63.95 -176.73 78.82
C ASN A 493 62.83 -176.28 77.87
N LEU A 494 62.01 -177.21 77.36
CA LEU A 494 60.85 -176.87 76.51
C LEU A 494 59.83 -176.00 77.26
N ILE A 495 59.53 -176.31 78.53
CA ILE A 495 58.61 -175.53 79.35
C ILE A 495 59.18 -174.14 79.64
N GLN A 496 60.49 -174.03 79.88
CA GLN A 496 61.14 -172.73 80.04
C GLN A 496 61.07 -171.90 78.74
N SER A 497 61.25 -172.52 77.57
CA SER A 497 61.02 -171.86 76.28
C SER A 497 59.56 -171.42 76.12
N VAL A 498 58.58 -172.27 76.45
CA VAL A 498 57.15 -171.92 76.41
C VAL A 498 56.82 -170.76 77.37
N GLN A 499 57.40 -170.73 78.57
CA GLN A 499 57.22 -169.62 79.51
C GLN A 499 57.79 -168.30 78.94
N GLN A 500 58.95 -168.35 78.30
CA GLN A 500 59.53 -167.19 77.62
C GLN A 500 58.65 -166.72 76.46
N GLU A 501 58.20 -167.63 75.59
CA GLU A 501 57.29 -167.32 74.48
C GLU A 501 55.96 -166.71 74.96
N VAL A 502 55.42 -167.20 76.09
CA VAL A 502 54.23 -166.62 76.73
C VAL A 502 54.50 -165.19 77.22
N SER A 503 55.66 -164.94 77.84
CA SER A 503 56.05 -163.59 78.26
C SER A 503 56.13 -162.64 77.07
N ASP A 504 56.82 -163.06 76.00
CA ASP A 504 56.96 -162.29 74.77
C ASP A 504 55.60 -162.02 74.12
N ALA A 505 54.69 -163.02 74.13
CA ALA A 505 53.34 -162.86 73.61
C ALA A 505 52.48 -161.89 74.45
N ILE A 506 52.63 -161.86 75.78
CA ILE A 506 51.97 -160.87 76.64
C ILE A 506 52.46 -159.46 76.32
N ASP A 507 53.77 -159.28 76.13
CA ASP A 507 54.33 -157.97 75.77
C ASP A 507 53.89 -157.51 74.38
N ALA A 508 53.83 -158.41 73.40
CA ALA A 508 53.23 -158.13 72.09
C ALA A 508 51.74 -157.75 72.20
N MET A 509 50.97 -158.38 73.10
CA MET A 509 49.56 -158.01 73.34
C MET A 509 49.42 -156.63 73.98
N LYS A 510 50.31 -156.24 74.91
CA LYS A 510 50.35 -154.88 75.47
C LYS A 510 50.63 -153.83 74.40
N GLU A 511 51.59 -154.11 73.51
CA GLU A 511 51.87 -153.23 72.36
C GLU A 511 50.67 -153.17 71.39
N GLY A 512 49.98 -154.29 71.19
CA GLY A 512 48.72 -154.36 70.45
C GLY A 512 47.62 -153.48 71.06
N LEU A 513 47.43 -153.51 72.38
CA LEU A 513 46.46 -152.63 73.07
C LEU A 513 46.81 -151.15 72.91
N LYS A 514 48.09 -150.79 73.02
CA LYS A 514 48.57 -149.42 72.79
C LYS A 514 48.32 -148.96 71.34
N SER A 515 48.49 -149.86 70.38
CA SER A 515 48.21 -149.58 68.96
C SER A 515 46.72 -149.36 68.70
N VAL A 516 45.84 -150.16 69.35
CA VAL A 516 44.38 -149.96 69.28
C VAL A 516 43.96 -148.65 69.94
N GLU A 517 44.54 -148.29 71.09
CA GLU A 517 44.30 -147.00 71.74
C GLU A 517 44.73 -145.81 70.86
N THR A 518 45.87 -145.94 70.18
CA THR A 518 46.31 -144.96 69.17
C THR A 518 45.31 -144.89 67.99
N GLY A 519 44.79 -146.04 67.54
CA GLY A 519 43.74 -146.13 66.52
C GLY A 519 42.44 -145.42 66.92
N PHE A 520 42.02 -145.53 68.19
CA PHE A 520 40.89 -144.75 68.73
C PHE A 520 41.15 -143.25 68.66
N LYS A 521 42.33 -142.80 69.09
CA LYS A 521 42.69 -141.38 69.08
C LYS A 521 42.62 -140.79 67.67
N VAL A 522 43.26 -141.44 66.69
CA VAL A 522 43.25 -140.98 65.29
C VAL A 522 41.82 -140.99 64.70
N THR A 523 41.02 -142.01 65.02
CA THR A 523 39.63 -142.09 64.55
C THR A 523 38.76 -141.01 65.18
N SER A 524 38.99 -140.65 66.45
CA SER A 524 38.33 -139.53 67.13
C SER A 524 38.72 -138.18 66.51
N GLU A 525 40.01 -137.98 66.22
CA GLU A 525 40.49 -136.76 65.54
C GLU A 525 39.86 -136.62 64.15
N ALA A 526 39.68 -137.73 63.40
CA ALA A 526 38.97 -137.73 62.13
C ALA A 526 37.47 -137.41 62.29
N ALA A 527 36.82 -137.87 63.36
CA ALA A 527 35.45 -137.51 63.69
C ALA A 527 35.29 -136.00 63.92
N ASP A 528 36.22 -135.40 64.66
CA ASP A 528 36.23 -133.97 64.94
C ASP A 528 36.51 -133.15 63.68
N ALA A 529 37.39 -133.62 62.79
CA ALA A 529 37.64 -133.01 61.48
C ALA A 529 36.37 -133.00 60.61
N LEU A 530 35.62 -134.11 60.54
CA LEU A 530 34.35 -134.18 59.82
C LEU A 530 33.29 -133.26 60.44
N ARG A 531 33.23 -133.13 61.77
CA ARG A 531 32.32 -132.20 62.44
C ARG A 531 32.62 -130.74 62.05
N LYS A 532 33.90 -130.36 61.98
CA LYS A 532 34.33 -129.04 61.51
C LYS A 532 34.00 -128.81 60.03
N ILE A 533 34.05 -129.85 59.19
CA ILE A 533 33.60 -129.78 57.79
C ILE A 533 32.10 -129.50 57.71
N VAL A 534 31.28 -130.22 58.49
CA VAL A 534 29.82 -129.99 58.56
C VAL A 534 29.50 -128.56 58.99
N GLU A 535 30.17 -128.06 60.03
CA GLU A 535 30.02 -126.67 60.50
C GLU A 535 30.43 -125.65 59.43
N SER A 536 31.61 -125.83 58.79
CA SER A 536 32.08 -124.95 57.72
C SER A 536 31.16 -124.98 56.49
N SER A 537 30.60 -126.14 56.16
CA SER A 537 29.64 -126.29 55.07
C SER A 537 28.33 -125.57 55.37
N THR A 538 27.87 -125.61 56.62
CA THR A 538 26.67 -124.88 57.07
C THR A 538 26.89 -123.37 56.95
N LYS A 539 28.02 -122.88 57.45
CA LYS A 539 28.41 -121.46 57.32
C LYS A 539 28.55 -121.02 55.86
N SER A 540 29.04 -121.89 54.98
CA SER A 540 29.16 -121.62 53.54
C SER A 540 27.80 -121.52 52.85
N SER A 541 26.85 -122.40 53.21
CA SER A 541 25.46 -122.35 52.75
C SER A 541 24.75 -121.06 53.19
N GLU A 542 24.91 -120.67 54.47
CA GLU A 542 24.36 -119.41 55.00
C GLU A 542 24.95 -118.18 54.28
N MET A 543 26.25 -118.17 54.00
CA MET A 543 26.90 -117.09 53.27
C MET A 543 26.43 -117.00 51.82
N ALA A 544 26.23 -118.15 51.15
CA ALA A 544 25.67 -118.19 49.80
C ALA A 544 24.25 -117.60 49.76
N ALA A 545 23.39 -117.93 50.73
CA ALA A 545 22.05 -117.34 50.85
C ALA A 545 22.08 -115.83 51.16
N ALA A 546 23.07 -115.37 51.92
CA ALA A 546 23.27 -113.93 52.14
C ALA A 546 23.67 -113.20 50.86
N ILE A 547 24.56 -113.80 50.05
CA ILE A 547 24.95 -113.25 48.74
C ILE A 547 23.74 -113.19 47.80
N GLU A 548 22.92 -114.25 47.71
CA GLU A 548 21.68 -114.24 46.91
C GLU A 548 20.77 -113.04 47.26
N ARG A 549 20.57 -112.78 48.57
CA ARG A 549 19.76 -111.64 49.02
C ARG A 549 20.38 -110.30 48.59
N SER A 550 21.69 -110.12 48.76
CA SER A 550 22.39 -108.91 48.32
C SER A 550 22.37 -108.74 46.80
N THR A 551 22.47 -109.83 46.01
CA THR A 551 22.35 -109.77 44.55
C THR A 551 20.94 -109.39 44.10
N ALA A 552 19.91 -109.84 44.80
CA ALA A 552 18.53 -109.42 44.51
C ALA A 552 18.33 -107.92 44.75
N GLU A 553 18.87 -107.39 45.86
CA GLU A 553 18.87 -105.95 46.15
C GLU A 553 19.67 -105.15 45.10
N GLN A 554 20.84 -105.64 44.67
CA GLN A 554 21.62 -105.02 43.60
C GLN A 554 20.88 -105.03 42.25
N SER A 555 20.20 -106.13 41.91
CA SER A 555 19.40 -106.22 40.69
C SER A 555 18.30 -105.15 40.68
N GLN A 556 17.58 -104.98 41.79
CA GLN A 556 16.59 -103.90 41.93
C GLN A 556 17.24 -102.51 41.78
N ALA A 557 18.38 -102.28 42.43
CA ALA A 557 19.10 -101.01 42.34
C ALA A 557 19.52 -100.69 40.90
N THR A 558 20.08 -101.66 40.17
CA THR A 558 20.45 -101.48 38.75
C THR A 558 19.25 -101.13 37.87
N GLY A 559 18.08 -101.71 38.13
CA GLY A 559 16.83 -101.34 37.44
C GLY A 559 16.42 -99.89 37.69
N LEU A 560 16.55 -99.39 38.93
CA LEU A 560 16.28 -98.00 39.28
C LEU A 560 17.26 -97.04 38.59
N VAL A 561 18.55 -97.38 38.53
CA VAL A 561 19.55 -96.55 37.82
C VAL A 561 19.26 -96.53 36.31
N SER A 562 18.87 -97.67 35.71
CA SER A 562 18.48 -97.71 34.29
C SER A 562 17.30 -96.78 34.00
N GLN A 563 16.25 -96.81 34.84
CA GLN A 563 15.10 -95.89 34.69
C GLN A 563 15.49 -94.43 34.89
N ALA A 564 16.43 -94.14 35.79
CA ALA A 564 16.95 -92.80 35.98
C ALA A 564 17.70 -92.30 34.72
N MET A 565 18.51 -93.15 34.08
CA MET A 565 19.22 -92.81 32.85
C MET A 565 18.28 -92.60 31.66
N GLU A 566 17.20 -93.39 31.53
CA GLU A 566 16.16 -93.12 30.53
C GLU A 566 15.49 -91.74 30.74
N ARG A 567 15.23 -91.35 31.98
CA ARG A 567 14.73 -90.00 32.30
C ARG A 567 15.75 -88.92 31.94
N VAL A 568 17.04 -89.13 32.20
CA VAL A 568 18.10 -88.20 31.80
C VAL A 568 18.13 -88.03 30.28
N LEU A 569 18.09 -89.11 29.51
CA LEU A 569 18.03 -89.04 28.04
C LEU A 569 16.79 -88.27 27.56
N SER A 570 15.63 -88.49 28.17
CA SER A 570 14.42 -87.72 27.86
C SER A 570 14.57 -86.23 28.19
N MET A 571 15.19 -85.87 29.32
CA MET A 571 15.44 -84.46 29.68
C MET A 571 16.42 -83.82 28.69
N VAL A 572 17.48 -84.52 28.29
CA VAL A 572 18.43 -84.04 27.27
C VAL A 572 17.70 -83.73 25.96
N GLY A 573 16.78 -84.59 25.52
CA GLY A 573 15.94 -84.32 24.35
C GLY A 573 15.09 -83.05 24.49
N GLN A 574 14.53 -82.79 25.67
CA GLN A 574 13.79 -81.56 25.95
C GLN A 574 14.71 -80.33 25.97
N ILE A 575 15.91 -80.45 26.56
CA ILE A 575 16.93 -79.40 26.56
C ILE A 575 17.27 -79.05 25.11
N ALA A 576 17.66 -80.04 24.28
CA ALA A 576 18.02 -79.81 22.88
C ALA A 576 16.91 -79.10 22.08
N LYS A 577 15.65 -79.47 22.31
CA LYS A 577 14.49 -78.78 21.71
C LYS A 577 14.41 -77.32 22.18
N ALA A 578 14.50 -77.07 23.48
CA ALA A 578 14.48 -75.73 24.05
C ALA A 578 15.65 -74.86 23.54
N THR A 579 16.85 -75.43 23.44
CA THR A 579 18.05 -74.74 22.92
C THR A 579 17.85 -74.34 21.45
N THR A 580 17.21 -75.22 20.65
CA THR A 580 16.88 -74.92 19.24
C THR A 580 15.84 -73.80 19.12
N GLU A 581 14.80 -73.80 19.97
CA GLU A 581 13.79 -72.74 20.00
C GLU A 581 14.39 -71.41 20.48
N GLN A 582 15.23 -71.42 21.50
CA GLN A 582 15.94 -70.23 21.98
C GLN A 582 16.89 -69.66 20.92
N SER A 583 17.61 -70.51 20.17
CA SER A 583 18.46 -70.06 19.05
C SER A 583 17.66 -69.30 17.99
N LYS A 584 16.46 -69.79 17.63
CA LYS A 584 15.54 -69.06 16.74
C LYS A 584 15.07 -67.73 17.35
N GLY A 585 14.77 -67.73 18.65
CA GLY A 585 14.42 -66.53 19.41
C GLY A 585 15.51 -65.46 19.35
N ILE A 586 16.77 -65.85 19.57
CA ILE A 586 17.94 -64.95 19.45
C ILE A 586 18.00 -64.32 18.06
N GLN A 587 17.81 -65.09 16.99
CA GLN A 587 17.85 -64.54 15.63
C GLN A 587 16.75 -63.50 15.38
N LEU A 588 15.54 -63.71 15.93
CA LEU A 588 14.47 -62.73 15.86
C LEU A 588 14.79 -61.46 16.65
N ILE A 589 15.39 -61.60 17.83
CA ILE A 589 15.83 -60.46 18.65
C ILE A 589 16.95 -59.71 17.91
N MET A 590 17.94 -60.38 17.33
CA MET A 590 18.98 -59.76 16.50
C MET A 590 18.39 -58.86 15.42
N ASN A 591 17.46 -59.41 14.61
CA ASN A 591 16.83 -58.66 13.52
C ASN A 591 15.99 -57.48 14.05
N ALA A 592 15.35 -57.62 15.22
CA ALA A 592 14.61 -56.54 15.86
C ALA A 592 15.55 -55.43 16.38
N THR A 593 16.66 -55.79 17.01
CA THR A 593 17.69 -54.85 17.49
C THR A 593 18.34 -54.09 16.33
N GLU A 594 18.61 -54.74 15.20
CA GLU A 594 19.07 -54.09 13.97
C GLU A 594 18.04 -53.07 13.44
N ARG A 595 16.76 -53.45 13.38
CA ARG A 595 15.69 -52.50 13.01
C ARG A 595 15.57 -51.32 13.97
N ILE A 596 15.73 -51.53 15.27
CA ILE A 596 15.70 -50.43 16.26
C ILE A 596 16.91 -49.50 16.04
N ARG A 597 18.07 -50.06 15.69
CA ARG A 597 19.25 -49.27 15.30
C ARG A 597 18.95 -48.36 14.12
N ASP A 598 18.35 -48.91 13.06
CA ASP A 598 17.96 -48.14 11.88
C ASP A 598 16.97 -47.04 12.23
N VAL A 599 15.93 -47.35 13.02
CA VAL A 599 14.95 -46.36 13.51
C VAL A 599 15.64 -45.26 14.31
N SER A 600 16.55 -45.60 15.24
CA SER A 600 17.32 -44.63 16.01
C SER A 600 18.13 -43.69 15.11
N THR A 601 18.78 -44.23 14.06
CA THR A 601 19.51 -43.40 13.10
C THR A 601 18.60 -42.48 12.28
N HIS A 602 17.42 -42.96 11.89
CA HIS A 602 16.41 -42.16 11.19
C HIS A 602 15.85 -41.05 12.07
N VAL A 603 15.49 -41.35 13.32
CA VAL A 603 15.01 -40.35 14.30
C VAL A 603 16.08 -39.28 14.48
N ARG A 604 17.34 -39.65 14.71
CA ARG A 604 18.45 -38.68 14.84
C ARG A 604 18.56 -37.75 13.63
N THR A 605 18.43 -38.30 12.41
CA THR A 605 18.52 -37.51 11.18
C THR A 605 17.33 -36.56 11.05
N ALA A 606 16.11 -37.05 11.29
CA ALA A 606 14.90 -36.23 11.26
C ALA A 606 14.92 -35.13 12.33
N THR A 607 15.42 -35.42 13.54
CA THR A 607 15.58 -34.43 14.61
C THR A 607 16.58 -33.33 14.24
N ASN A 608 17.69 -33.67 13.57
CA ASN A 608 18.63 -32.68 13.05
C ASN A 608 18.00 -31.79 11.97
N GLU A 609 17.25 -32.36 11.03
CA GLU A 609 16.52 -31.59 10.01
C GLU A 609 15.47 -30.68 10.65
N GLN A 610 14.73 -31.18 11.65
CA GLN A 610 13.73 -30.40 12.36
C GLN A 610 14.35 -29.27 13.18
N SER A 611 15.57 -29.43 13.70
CA SER A 611 16.34 -28.34 14.33
C SER A 611 16.65 -27.22 13.34
N LEU A 612 17.04 -27.59 12.11
CA LEU A 612 17.31 -26.61 11.05
C LEU A 612 16.03 -25.87 10.62
N ASN A 613 14.94 -26.61 10.43
CA ASN A 613 13.63 -26.05 10.09
C ASN A 613 13.12 -25.13 11.20
N SER A 614 13.33 -25.52 12.47
CA SER A 614 12.95 -24.70 13.62
C SER A 614 13.67 -23.35 13.62
N LYS A 615 14.99 -23.34 13.35
CA LYS A 615 15.75 -22.09 13.16
C LYS A 615 15.20 -21.24 12.01
N GLN A 616 14.85 -21.84 10.88
CA GLN A 616 14.30 -21.11 9.74
C GLN A 616 12.93 -20.48 10.05
N ILE A 617 12.08 -21.21 10.77
CA ILE A 617 10.77 -20.69 11.22
C ILE A 617 10.96 -19.54 12.21
N SER A 618 11.87 -19.67 13.19
CA SER A 618 12.19 -18.57 14.11
C SER A 618 12.66 -17.30 13.37
N GLN A 619 13.51 -17.45 12.35
CA GLN A 619 13.94 -16.32 11.50
C GLN A 619 12.77 -15.71 10.71
N ALA A 620 11.88 -16.55 10.16
CA ALA A 620 10.70 -16.07 9.45
C ALA A 620 9.74 -15.30 10.35
N ILE A 621 9.56 -15.76 11.61
CA ILE A 621 8.74 -15.07 12.61
C ILE A 621 9.32 -13.70 12.97
N GLU A 622 10.65 -13.59 13.11
CA GLU A 622 11.32 -12.31 13.34
C GLU A 622 11.04 -11.31 12.21
N VAL A 623 11.09 -11.78 10.95
CA VAL A 623 10.73 -10.97 9.78
C VAL A 623 9.25 -10.57 9.79
N VAL A 624 8.33 -11.49 10.13
CA VAL A 624 6.89 -11.17 10.24
C VAL A 624 6.64 -10.13 11.33
N SER A 625 7.31 -10.25 12.48
CA SER A 625 7.22 -9.29 13.57
C SER A 625 7.69 -7.89 13.15
N ASP A 626 8.86 -7.78 12.51
CA ASP A 626 9.37 -6.50 11.97
C ASP A 626 8.43 -5.91 10.91
N LYS A 627 7.89 -6.75 10.02
CA LYS A 627 6.94 -6.30 8.99
C LYS A 627 5.61 -5.86 9.57
N SER A 628 5.07 -6.56 10.57
CA SER A 628 3.87 -6.15 11.29
C SER A 628 4.06 -4.78 11.95
N GLN A 629 5.23 -4.55 12.55
CA GLN A 629 5.56 -3.24 13.13
C GLN A 629 5.66 -2.13 12.06
N GLN A 630 6.24 -2.43 10.89
CA GLN A 630 6.29 -1.48 9.76
C GLN A 630 4.90 -1.15 9.22
N ILE A 631 4.04 -2.17 9.06
CA ILE A 631 2.65 -1.99 8.61
C ILE A 631 1.88 -1.13 9.62
N SER A 632 2.01 -1.40 10.92
CA SER A 632 1.38 -0.60 11.98
C SER A 632 1.75 0.88 11.89
N ARG A 633 3.02 1.21 11.60
CA ARG A 633 3.46 2.60 11.36
C ARG A 633 2.80 3.20 10.12
N ALA A 634 2.77 2.47 9.00
CA ALA A 634 2.15 2.92 7.76
C ALA A 634 0.64 3.16 7.90
N ILE A 635 -0.08 2.30 8.63
CA ILE A 635 -1.50 2.49 8.97
C ILE A 635 -1.72 3.80 9.70
N ASN A 636 -0.86 4.10 10.68
CA ASN A 636 -0.99 5.33 11.47
C ASN A 636 -0.76 6.59 10.60
N GLU A 637 0.19 6.54 9.67
CA GLU A 637 0.40 7.60 8.68
C GLU A 637 -0.80 7.73 7.73
N GLN A 638 -1.34 6.62 7.24
CA GLN A 638 -2.49 6.60 6.33
C GLN A 638 -3.76 7.13 7.01
N LYS A 639 -3.97 6.81 8.30
CA LYS A 639 -5.04 7.37 9.13
C LYS A 639 -4.91 8.88 9.27
N LEU A 640 -3.68 9.40 9.45
CA LEU A 640 -3.43 10.84 9.50
C LEU A 640 -3.74 11.51 8.15
N GLY A 641 -3.28 10.89 7.05
CA GLY A 641 -3.54 11.37 5.69
C GLY A 641 -5.02 11.37 5.33
N SER A 642 -5.75 10.30 5.67
CA SER A 642 -7.20 10.20 5.44
C SER A 642 -7.98 11.28 6.21
N ASN A 643 -7.61 11.55 7.47
CA ASN A 643 -8.19 12.66 8.24
C ASN A 643 -7.91 14.05 7.61
N GLN A 644 -6.73 14.25 7.02
CA GLN A 644 -6.43 15.49 6.29
C GLN A 644 -7.26 15.62 5.00
N ILE A 645 -7.48 14.52 4.27
CA ILE A 645 -8.35 14.48 3.10
C ILE A 645 -9.79 14.80 3.52
N TRP A 646 -10.30 14.18 4.59
CA TRP A 646 -11.63 14.47 5.14
C TRP A 646 -11.81 15.96 5.45
N THR A 647 -10.84 16.55 6.16
CA THR A 647 -10.86 17.98 6.50
C THR A 647 -10.84 18.87 5.25
N SER A 648 -10.14 18.43 4.19
CA SER A 648 -10.09 19.15 2.91
C SER A 648 -11.41 19.06 2.16
N ILE A 649 -12.07 17.90 2.18
CA ILE A 649 -13.40 17.68 1.62
C ILE A 649 -14.44 18.58 2.30
N GLU A 650 -14.38 18.68 3.63
CA GLU A 650 -15.28 19.53 4.40
C GLU A 650 -15.16 21.01 3.99
N LYS A 651 -13.95 21.49 3.67
CA LYS A 651 -13.72 22.86 3.19
C LYS A 651 -14.25 23.11 1.77
N ILE A 652 -14.21 22.10 0.88
CA ILE A 652 -14.64 22.26 -0.52
C ILE A 652 -16.15 21.99 -0.72
N LYS A 653 -16.80 21.32 0.24
CA LYS A 653 -18.23 20.95 0.18
C LYS A 653 -19.17 22.14 -0.08
N ASP A 654 -18.80 23.34 0.39
CA ASP A 654 -19.61 24.55 0.19
C ASP A 654 -19.32 25.31 -1.12
N ILE A 655 -18.24 24.97 -1.83
CA ILE A 655 -17.85 25.62 -3.09
C ILE A 655 -18.92 25.46 -4.18
N PRO A 656 -19.47 24.25 -4.45
CA PRO A 656 -20.57 24.08 -5.40
C PRO A 656 -21.78 24.96 -5.11
N LYS A 657 -22.17 25.05 -3.83
CA LYS A 657 -23.29 25.87 -3.38
C LYS A 657 -23.02 27.36 -3.64
N SER A 658 -21.80 27.82 -3.32
CA SER A 658 -21.38 29.19 -3.60
C SER A 658 -21.33 29.50 -5.10
N ASN A 659 -20.80 28.59 -5.92
CA ASN A 659 -20.72 28.74 -7.37
C ASN A 659 -22.11 28.81 -8.01
N LYS A 660 -23.06 27.99 -7.54
CA LYS A 660 -24.47 28.05 -7.95
C LYS A 660 -25.10 29.39 -7.59
N GLU A 661 -24.94 29.88 -6.36
CA GLU A 661 -25.45 31.19 -5.94
C GLU A 661 -24.85 32.36 -6.74
N ARG A 662 -23.54 32.33 -7.00
CA ARG A 662 -22.85 33.32 -7.83
C ARG A 662 -23.36 33.30 -9.27
N SER A 663 -23.58 32.12 -9.83
CA SER A 663 -24.12 31.95 -11.19
C SER A 663 -25.56 32.46 -11.30
N PHE A 664 -26.39 32.25 -10.28
CA PHE A 664 -27.74 32.84 -10.23
C PHE A 664 -27.71 34.37 -10.21
N LYS A 665 -26.85 34.97 -9.38
CA LYS A 665 -26.66 36.43 -9.35
C LYS A 665 -26.13 36.96 -10.68
N LEU A 666 -25.17 36.26 -11.30
CA LEU A 666 -24.63 36.60 -12.61
C LEU A 666 -25.73 36.57 -13.68
N ASN A 667 -26.56 35.53 -13.71
CA ASN A 667 -27.68 35.43 -14.65
C ASN A 667 -28.69 36.58 -14.45
N GLN A 668 -28.97 36.97 -13.20
CA GLN A 668 -29.83 38.11 -12.89
C GLN A 668 -29.24 39.44 -13.41
N LEU A 669 -27.96 39.70 -13.16
CA LEU A 669 -27.28 40.91 -13.65
C LEU A 669 -27.20 40.95 -15.18
N VAL A 670 -26.95 39.81 -15.82
CA VAL A 670 -26.87 39.69 -17.28
C VAL A 670 -28.23 39.96 -17.93
N ARG A 671 -29.35 39.57 -17.31
CA ARG A 671 -30.70 39.94 -17.79
C ARG A 671 -30.96 41.45 -17.72
N GLU A 672 -30.46 42.14 -16.69
CA GLU A 672 -30.57 43.60 -16.60
C GLU A 672 -29.77 44.27 -17.71
N VAL A 673 -28.52 43.83 -17.95
CA VAL A 673 -27.68 44.33 -19.05
C VAL A 673 -28.29 44.01 -20.42
N HIS A 674 -28.91 42.84 -20.60
CA HIS A 674 -29.62 42.49 -21.83
C HIS A 674 -30.77 43.46 -22.11
N LYS A 675 -31.57 43.77 -21.07
CA LYS A 675 -32.67 44.74 -21.16
C LYS A 675 -32.18 46.15 -21.50
N ASP A 676 -31.07 46.58 -20.91
CA ASP A 676 -30.45 47.88 -21.20
C ASP A 676 -29.88 47.93 -22.63
N ALA A 677 -29.27 46.83 -23.10
CA ALA A 677 -28.77 46.71 -24.47
C ALA A 677 -29.91 46.69 -25.50
N GLU A 678 -31.04 46.03 -25.21
CA GLU A 678 -32.23 46.01 -26.07
C GLU A 678 -32.88 47.40 -26.16
N LEU A 679 -32.98 48.11 -25.03
CA LEU A 679 -33.43 49.51 -24.99
C LEU A 679 -32.51 50.43 -25.80
N ALA A 680 -31.18 50.28 -25.64
CA ALA A 680 -30.20 51.04 -26.43
C ALA A 680 -30.30 50.72 -27.92
N SER A 681 -30.47 49.45 -28.30
CA SER A 681 -30.65 49.03 -29.69
C SER A 681 -31.92 49.64 -30.32
N THR A 682 -33.02 49.68 -29.57
CA THR A 682 -34.30 50.26 -30.02
C THR A 682 -34.18 51.76 -30.25
N GLU A 683 -33.47 52.50 -29.39
CA GLU A 683 -33.21 53.93 -29.61
C GLU A 683 -32.24 54.18 -30.78
N MET A 684 -31.30 53.25 -31.04
CA MET A 684 -30.36 53.35 -32.18
C MET A 684 -31.04 53.16 -33.55
N GLU A 685 -32.15 52.43 -33.62
CA GLU A 685 -32.90 52.20 -34.88
C GLU A 685 -33.59 53.45 -35.42
N ARG A 686 -33.74 54.50 -34.60
CA ARG A 686 -34.25 55.81 -35.04
C ARG A 686 -33.27 56.55 -35.97
N PHE A 687 -31.99 56.17 -36.00
CA PHE A 687 -30.94 56.86 -36.75
C PHE A 687 -30.53 56.08 -38.01
N LYS A 688 -30.44 56.77 -39.17
CA LYS A 688 -30.14 56.18 -40.49
C LYS A 688 -28.66 56.37 -40.89
N PHE A 689 -28.02 55.31 -41.42
CA PHE A 689 -26.57 55.22 -41.69
C PHE A 689 -26.23 54.45 -43.00
N ALA A 690 -25.03 54.66 -43.59
CA ALA A 690 -24.50 53.93 -44.77
C ALA A 690 -23.42 52.86 -44.40
N GLU A 691 -23.31 51.71 -45.11
CA GLU A 691 -22.58 50.45 -44.71
C GLU A 691 -21.38 49.99 -45.59
N GLU A 692 -20.41 49.20 -45.02
CA GLU A 692 -19.38 48.34 -45.70
C GLU A 692 -18.63 47.29 -44.77
N THR A 693 -18.02 46.18 -45.29
CA THR A 693 -17.52 44.92 -44.59
C THR A 693 -16.09 44.38 -45.01
N ALA A 694 -15.36 43.53 -44.20
CA ALA A 694 -14.08 42.82 -44.60
C ALA A 694 -13.56 41.58 -43.74
N ALA A 695 -12.77 40.63 -44.31
CA ALA A 695 -12.23 39.33 -43.76
C ALA A 695 -10.79 38.86 -44.26
N GLY A 696 -10.00 37.99 -43.53
CA GLY A 696 -8.95 37.04 -44.09
C GLY A 696 -7.57 36.71 -43.38
N VAL A 697 -7.39 35.62 -42.56
CA VAL A 697 -6.07 35.13 -41.97
C VAL A 697 -5.96 33.56 -41.90
N LEU A 698 -4.75 32.93 -42.02
CA LEU A 698 -4.47 31.46 -41.90
C LEU A 698 -3.70 31.06 -40.61
N ARG A 699 -3.85 29.82 -40.10
CA ARG A 699 -3.20 29.28 -38.87
C ARG A 699 -2.59 27.88 -39.02
N MET A 700 -1.40 27.68 -38.43
CA MET A 700 -0.62 26.42 -38.36
C MET A 700 -0.60 25.84 -36.95
N GLY A 701 -0.88 24.53 -36.80
CA GLY A 701 -0.77 23.78 -35.55
C GLY A 701 0.57 23.05 -35.37
N VAL A 702 1.00 22.82 -34.12
CA VAL A 702 2.15 21.96 -33.79
C VAL A 702 1.87 21.16 -32.52
N VAL A 703 2.16 19.85 -32.53
CA VAL A 703 2.05 18.98 -31.34
C VAL A 703 3.14 19.30 -30.30
N PRO A 704 2.86 19.23 -28.98
CA PRO A 704 3.83 19.59 -27.95
C PRO A 704 4.81 18.45 -27.66
N ILE A 705 5.91 18.39 -28.42
CA ILE A 705 7.04 17.47 -28.14
C ILE A 705 8.04 18.03 -27.12
N GLU A 706 7.99 19.34 -26.88
CA GLU A 706 8.74 20.06 -25.84
C GLU A 706 7.85 21.12 -25.18
N ALA A 707 8.40 21.87 -24.22
CA ALA A 707 7.68 22.95 -23.55
C ALA A 707 7.10 23.98 -24.56
N PRO A 708 5.87 24.51 -24.36
CA PRO A 708 5.20 25.36 -25.34
C PRO A 708 6.00 26.58 -25.80
N ALA A 709 6.79 27.20 -24.92
CA ALA A 709 7.64 28.33 -25.26
C ALA A 709 8.79 27.94 -26.22
N ILE A 710 9.34 26.74 -26.06
CA ILE A 710 10.39 26.19 -26.93
C ILE A 710 9.76 25.80 -28.28
N MET A 711 8.59 25.15 -28.27
CA MET A 711 7.85 24.82 -29.49
C MET A 711 7.52 26.07 -30.30
N PHE A 712 7.04 27.14 -29.65
CA PHE A 712 6.77 28.41 -30.32
C PHE A 712 8.03 29.01 -30.94
N LYS A 713 9.14 29.01 -30.19
CA LYS A 713 10.45 29.48 -30.68
C LYS A 713 10.96 28.66 -31.87
N ASN A 714 10.86 27.34 -31.80
CA ASN A 714 11.42 26.41 -32.80
C ASN A 714 10.62 26.42 -34.11
N PHE A 715 9.31 26.62 -34.05
CA PHE A 715 8.42 26.58 -35.21
C PHE A 715 7.99 27.96 -35.75
N SER A 716 8.25 29.07 -35.03
CA SER A 716 8.00 30.43 -35.55
C SER A 716 8.73 30.71 -36.88
N PRO A 717 10.01 30.33 -37.06
CA PRO A 717 10.70 30.52 -38.34
C PRO A 717 10.01 29.82 -39.52
N LEU A 718 9.40 28.65 -39.29
CA LEU A 718 8.64 27.95 -40.33
C LEU A 718 7.33 28.69 -40.66
N ALA A 719 6.60 29.19 -39.66
CA ALA A 719 5.40 29.99 -39.87
C ALA A 719 5.69 31.31 -40.62
N ASP A 720 6.81 31.96 -40.31
CA ASP A 720 7.28 33.16 -41.02
C ASP A 720 7.68 32.84 -42.47
N TYR A 721 8.41 31.75 -42.69
CA TYR A 721 8.76 31.27 -44.02
C TYR A 721 7.50 30.98 -44.86
N LEU A 722 6.53 30.25 -44.30
CA LEU A 722 5.26 29.97 -44.97
C LEU A 722 4.46 31.25 -45.22
N SER A 723 4.48 32.22 -44.30
CA SER A 723 3.82 33.52 -44.51
C SER A 723 4.38 34.26 -45.73
N LYS A 724 5.71 34.25 -45.91
CA LYS A 724 6.38 34.82 -47.08
C LYS A 724 6.10 34.02 -48.36
N ALA A 725 6.21 32.70 -48.29
CA ALA A 725 6.04 31.81 -49.43
C ALA A 725 4.59 31.83 -49.98
N LEU A 726 3.60 31.93 -49.10
CA LEU A 726 2.17 31.91 -49.43
C LEU A 726 1.57 33.31 -49.63
N LYS A 727 2.31 34.38 -49.32
CA LYS A 727 1.83 35.78 -49.32
C LYS A 727 0.56 35.98 -48.49
N ARG A 728 0.42 35.24 -47.39
CA ARG A 728 -0.71 35.29 -46.45
C ARG A 728 -0.16 35.18 -45.04
N LYS A 729 -0.78 35.83 -44.06
CA LYS A 729 -0.36 35.68 -42.66
C LYS A 729 -0.66 34.25 -42.20
N VAL A 730 0.39 33.51 -41.82
CA VAL A 730 0.32 32.21 -41.15
C VAL A 730 0.64 32.43 -39.68
N ASP A 731 -0.35 32.19 -38.82
CA ASP A 731 -0.24 32.34 -37.37
C ASP A 731 -0.01 30.98 -36.69
N LEU A 732 0.94 30.91 -35.75
CA LEU A 732 1.36 29.65 -35.13
C LEU A 732 0.52 29.37 -33.86
N LYS A 733 -0.05 28.16 -33.77
CA LYS A 733 -0.74 27.65 -32.58
C LYS A 733 -0.07 26.37 -32.08
N VAL A 734 0.61 26.45 -30.94
CA VAL A 734 1.13 25.27 -30.24
C VAL A 734 -0.01 24.63 -29.45
N ALA A 735 -0.26 23.35 -29.66
CA ALA A 735 -1.30 22.63 -28.94
C ALA A 735 -0.89 22.32 -27.50
N VAL A 736 -1.88 22.20 -26.60
CA VAL A 736 -1.66 21.88 -25.17
C VAL A 736 -1.22 20.43 -24.96
N ASP A 737 -1.73 19.53 -25.80
CA ASP A 737 -1.45 18.09 -25.79
C ASP A 737 -1.67 17.50 -27.21
N PHE A 738 -1.31 16.23 -27.41
CA PHE A 738 -1.46 15.55 -28.71
C PHE A 738 -2.92 15.49 -29.20
N GLN A 739 -3.91 15.36 -28.32
CA GLN A 739 -5.33 15.30 -28.67
C GLN A 739 -5.90 16.68 -29.00
N SER A 740 -5.44 17.73 -28.32
CA SER A 740 -5.77 19.13 -28.61
C SER A 740 -5.34 19.51 -30.03
N ALA A 741 -4.19 19.03 -30.49
CA ALA A 741 -3.73 19.24 -31.87
C ALA A 741 -4.66 18.60 -32.90
N ILE A 742 -5.17 17.39 -32.63
CA ILE A 742 -6.15 16.69 -33.46
C ILE A 742 -7.47 17.47 -33.51
N ARG A 743 -7.97 17.94 -32.35
CA ARG A 743 -9.22 18.74 -32.26
C ARG A 743 -9.13 20.08 -32.97
N ASP A 744 -8.02 20.80 -32.81
CA ASP A 744 -7.82 22.11 -33.45
C ASP A 744 -7.82 21.99 -34.98
N LEU A 745 -7.27 20.89 -35.52
CA LEU A 745 -7.26 20.59 -36.94
C LEU A 745 -8.65 20.15 -37.43
N GLU A 746 -9.37 19.36 -36.65
CA GLU A 746 -10.75 18.92 -36.93
C GLU A 746 -11.71 20.11 -37.03
N GLN A 747 -11.62 21.06 -36.09
CA GLN A 747 -12.49 22.24 -36.00
C GLN A 747 -12.13 23.36 -36.98
N GLY A 748 -11.06 23.19 -37.77
CA GLY A 748 -10.57 24.22 -38.69
C GLY A 748 -9.99 25.45 -37.98
N ILE A 749 -9.68 25.35 -36.69
CA ILE A 749 -8.97 26.40 -35.93
C ILE A 749 -7.55 26.53 -36.48
N THR A 750 -6.92 25.42 -36.84
CA THR A 750 -5.70 25.37 -37.66
C THR A 750 -6.03 24.71 -39.00
N GLN A 751 -5.41 25.17 -40.08
CA GLN A 751 -5.64 24.60 -41.41
C GLN A 751 -4.69 23.44 -41.71
N PHE A 752 -3.51 23.44 -41.10
CA PHE A 752 -2.50 22.37 -41.20
C PHE A 752 -1.71 22.26 -39.89
N CYS A 753 -1.13 21.10 -39.62
CA CYS A 753 -0.51 20.80 -38.33
C CYS A 753 0.72 19.87 -38.49
N PHE A 754 1.79 20.17 -37.74
CA PHE A 754 2.97 19.31 -37.61
C PHE A 754 2.76 18.28 -36.48
N MET A 755 2.86 16.99 -36.78
CA MET A 755 2.59 15.90 -35.83
C MET A 755 3.36 14.61 -36.11
N GLY A 756 3.40 13.72 -35.13
CA GLY A 756 4.04 12.41 -35.26
C GLY A 756 3.18 11.39 -36.03
N PRO A 757 3.75 10.24 -36.43
CA PRO A 757 3.06 9.20 -37.20
C PRO A 757 1.75 8.71 -36.56
N THR A 758 1.78 8.42 -35.26
CA THR A 758 0.61 7.87 -34.53
C THR A 758 -0.49 8.91 -34.37
N THR A 759 -0.12 10.17 -34.11
CA THR A 759 -1.08 11.28 -34.04
C THR A 759 -1.74 11.54 -35.39
N TYR A 760 -1.00 11.42 -36.49
CA TYR A 760 -1.53 11.50 -37.85
C TYR A 760 -2.51 10.37 -38.15
N ILE A 761 -2.14 9.11 -37.87
CA ILE A 761 -3.02 7.95 -38.07
C ILE A 761 -4.34 8.15 -37.32
N SER A 762 -4.29 8.62 -36.08
CA SER A 762 -5.49 8.94 -35.29
C SER A 762 -6.33 10.06 -35.91
N ALA A 763 -5.71 11.14 -36.40
CA ALA A 763 -6.42 12.24 -37.08
C ALA A 763 -7.02 11.79 -38.42
N HIS A 764 -6.31 10.95 -39.17
CA HIS A 764 -6.77 10.36 -40.42
C HIS A 764 -7.98 9.44 -40.19
N ALA A 765 -7.90 8.56 -39.20
CA ALA A 765 -9.00 7.66 -38.81
C ALA A 765 -10.23 8.44 -38.32
N LYS A 766 -10.03 9.54 -37.59
CA LYS A 766 -11.13 10.31 -36.97
C LYS A 766 -11.92 11.15 -37.98
N PHE A 767 -11.25 11.91 -38.83
CA PHE A 767 -11.92 12.85 -39.74
C PHE A 767 -11.29 12.93 -41.13
N GLY A 768 -10.36 12.04 -41.50
CA GLY A 768 -9.77 12.01 -42.84
C GLY A 768 -8.71 13.09 -43.09
N ALA A 769 -7.90 13.42 -42.08
CA ALA A 769 -6.74 14.30 -42.22
C ALA A 769 -5.82 13.83 -43.36
N LYS A 770 -5.30 14.75 -44.18
CA LYS A 770 -4.45 14.42 -45.33
C LYS A 770 -2.99 14.76 -45.05
N VAL A 771 -2.10 13.77 -45.10
CA VAL A 771 -0.65 14.03 -45.01
C VAL A 771 -0.16 14.77 -46.25
N LEU A 772 0.74 15.74 -46.05
CA LEU A 772 1.29 16.58 -47.12
C LEU A 772 2.77 16.26 -47.37
N VAL A 773 3.56 16.20 -46.31
CA VAL A 773 5.00 15.97 -46.34
C VAL A 773 5.46 15.28 -45.06
N LYS A 774 6.61 14.60 -45.11
CA LYS A 774 7.35 14.05 -43.97
C LYS A 774 8.74 14.67 -43.90
N ALA A 775 9.26 14.89 -42.70
CA ALA A 775 10.58 15.48 -42.52
C ALA A 775 11.69 14.54 -43.02
N LEU A 776 12.84 15.11 -43.39
CA LEU A 776 14.06 14.38 -43.72
C LEU A 776 15.09 14.59 -42.61
N ASN A 777 15.38 13.54 -41.87
CA ASN A 777 16.37 13.51 -40.80
C ASN A 777 17.70 12.98 -41.35
N ASP A 778 18.73 13.83 -41.43
CA ASP A 778 20.01 13.54 -42.08
C ASP A 778 19.86 12.91 -43.49
N GLY A 779 18.90 13.42 -44.27
CA GLY A 779 18.55 12.97 -45.61
C GLY A 779 17.62 11.75 -45.66
N LYS A 780 17.21 11.17 -44.52
CA LYS A 780 16.34 9.99 -44.46
C LYS A 780 14.91 10.36 -44.07
N PRO A 781 13.87 9.81 -44.74
CA PRO A 781 12.48 10.06 -44.41
C PRO A 781 11.94 9.19 -43.25
N PHE A 782 12.82 8.58 -42.48
CA PHE A 782 12.49 7.66 -41.41
C PHE A 782 13.54 7.71 -40.30
N HIS A 783 13.14 7.24 -39.12
CA HIS A 783 13.97 7.03 -37.94
C HIS A 783 13.61 5.70 -37.27
N HIS A 784 14.32 5.31 -36.23
CA HIS A 784 14.02 4.09 -35.48
C HIS A 784 13.66 4.36 -34.02
N SER A 785 12.90 3.42 -33.47
CA SER A 785 12.75 3.21 -32.03
C SER A 785 13.81 2.20 -31.58
N VAL A 786 14.37 2.38 -30.40
CA VAL A 786 15.41 1.51 -29.84
C VAL A 786 15.00 1.08 -28.43
N ILE A 787 14.99 -0.23 -28.20
CA ILE A 787 14.92 -0.77 -26.84
C ILE A 787 16.34 -0.74 -26.26
N VAL A 788 16.49 -0.13 -25.10
CA VAL A 788 17.76 0.11 -24.42
C VAL A 788 17.74 -0.46 -22.99
N THR A 789 18.92 -0.76 -22.46
CA THR A 789 19.14 -1.22 -21.07
C THR A 789 20.44 -0.64 -20.52
N ARG A 790 20.72 -0.80 -19.23
CA ARG A 790 22.02 -0.45 -18.63
C ARG A 790 23.08 -1.49 -19.01
N GLU A 791 24.33 -1.10 -19.20
CA GLU A 791 25.39 -2.03 -19.66
C GLU A 791 25.64 -3.21 -18.72
N ASP A 792 25.40 -3.05 -17.42
CA ASP A 792 25.59 -4.03 -16.34
C ASP A 792 24.28 -4.71 -15.89
N SER A 793 23.16 -4.50 -16.59
CA SER A 793 21.83 -5.02 -16.20
C SER A 793 21.70 -6.55 -16.31
N GLY A 794 22.64 -7.19 -17.02
CA GLY A 794 22.56 -8.61 -17.38
C GLY A 794 21.58 -8.93 -18.51
N ILE A 795 20.91 -7.92 -19.10
CA ILE A 795 19.99 -8.06 -20.22
C ILE A 795 20.78 -7.98 -21.54
N ASN A 796 20.75 -9.05 -22.33
CA ASN A 796 21.51 -9.16 -23.58
C ASN A 796 20.61 -9.24 -24.81
N ASN A 797 19.37 -9.70 -24.67
CA ASN A 797 18.38 -9.82 -25.73
C ASN A 797 17.00 -9.30 -25.25
N LEU A 798 15.97 -9.37 -26.11
CA LEU A 798 14.64 -8.90 -25.73
C LEU A 798 13.95 -9.87 -24.76
N GLU A 799 14.20 -11.17 -24.88
CA GLU A 799 13.62 -12.23 -24.08
C GLU A 799 13.99 -12.11 -22.59
N ASP A 800 15.21 -11.62 -22.29
CA ASP A 800 15.73 -11.35 -20.95
C ASP A 800 14.94 -10.26 -20.19
N ILE A 801 14.11 -9.48 -20.90
CA ILE A 801 13.27 -8.41 -20.31
C ILE A 801 12.05 -9.00 -19.59
N LYS A 802 11.70 -10.27 -19.83
CA LYS A 802 10.56 -10.91 -19.16
C LYS A 802 10.77 -10.94 -17.65
N GLY A 803 9.79 -10.46 -16.89
CA GLY A 803 9.90 -10.33 -15.43
C GLY A 803 10.86 -9.22 -14.96
N ARG A 804 11.20 -8.26 -15.83
CA ARG A 804 12.00 -7.06 -15.49
C ARG A 804 11.16 -5.80 -15.57
N SER A 805 11.71 -4.70 -15.06
CA SER A 805 11.06 -3.40 -15.11
C SER A 805 11.32 -2.68 -16.45
N PHE A 806 10.28 -2.08 -17.05
CA PHE A 806 10.37 -1.40 -18.35
C PHE A 806 9.85 0.04 -18.31
N ALA A 807 10.64 0.99 -18.81
CA ALA A 807 10.25 2.39 -18.93
C ALA A 807 9.76 2.72 -20.35
N PHE A 808 8.52 3.17 -20.46
CA PHE A 808 7.97 3.78 -21.66
C PHE A 808 8.02 5.31 -21.56
N GLY A 809 8.03 6.01 -22.70
CA GLY A 809 7.82 7.46 -22.74
C GLY A 809 6.33 7.83 -22.70
N ASP A 810 5.91 8.85 -23.45
CA ASP A 810 4.50 9.25 -23.52
C ASP A 810 3.63 8.16 -24.15
N ILE A 811 2.42 7.98 -23.64
CA ILE A 811 1.45 6.97 -24.09
C ILE A 811 1.02 7.14 -25.55
N ASN A 812 1.16 8.34 -26.12
CA ASN A 812 0.86 8.60 -27.54
C ASN A 812 2.12 8.56 -28.42
N SER A 813 3.30 8.41 -27.82
CA SER A 813 4.57 8.43 -28.56
C SER A 813 4.73 7.19 -29.43
N THR A 814 5.05 7.44 -30.70
CA THR A 814 5.37 6.37 -31.66
C THR A 814 6.61 5.59 -31.22
N THR A 815 7.69 6.27 -30.80
CA THR A 815 9.02 5.67 -30.64
C THR A 815 9.42 5.33 -29.21
N SER A 816 8.67 5.76 -28.21
CA SER A 816 8.91 5.38 -26.81
C SER A 816 7.79 4.59 -26.17
N HIS A 817 6.71 4.31 -26.91
CA HIS A 817 5.61 3.47 -26.42
C HIS A 817 5.11 2.50 -27.47
N ILE A 818 4.51 3.01 -28.55
CA ILE A 818 3.77 2.17 -29.51
C ILE A 818 4.70 1.15 -30.19
N VAL A 819 5.82 1.59 -30.74
CA VAL A 819 6.80 0.68 -31.38
C VAL A 819 7.52 -0.21 -30.36
N PRO A 820 8.07 0.29 -29.23
CA PRO A 820 8.66 -0.57 -28.20
C PRO A 820 7.71 -1.67 -27.70
N ARG A 821 6.43 -1.34 -27.46
CA ARG A 821 5.43 -2.31 -27.02
C ARG A 821 5.15 -3.36 -28.10
N ALA A 822 5.09 -2.95 -29.37
CA ALA A 822 4.94 -3.88 -30.49
C ALA A 822 6.18 -4.79 -30.65
N MET A 823 7.39 -4.27 -30.40
CA MET A 823 8.64 -5.04 -30.43
C MET A 823 8.71 -6.07 -29.31
N LEU A 824 8.32 -5.71 -28.08
CA LEU A 824 8.23 -6.65 -26.94
C LEU A 824 7.21 -7.75 -27.23
N LEU A 825 6.02 -7.38 -27.72
CA LEU A 825 4.99 -8.36 -28.05
C LEU A 825 5.40 -9.30 -29.19
N ALA A 826 6.16 -8.80 -30.17
CA ALA A 826 6.76 -9.63 -31.21
C ALA A 826 7.81 -10.62 -30.68
N ALA A 827 8.46 -10.30 -29.57
CA ALA A 827 9.35 -11.20 -28.81
C ALA A 827 8.60 -12.10 -27.81
N GLY A 828 7.27 -12.08 -27.81
CA GLY A 828 6.45 -12.91 -26.91
C GLY A 828 6.32 -12.36 -25.48
N ILE A 829 6.62 -11.08 -25.27
CA ILE A 829 6.51 -10.39 -23.98
C ILE A 829 5.35 -9.39 -24.06
N ASP A 830 4.26 -9.69 -23.35
CA ASP A 830 3.18 -8.72 -23.14
C ASP A 830 3.53 -7.82 -21.94
N VAL A 831 2.92 -6.64 -21.84
CA VAL A 831 3.13 -5.72 -20.71
C VAL A 831 2.78 -6.35 -19.35
N LYS A 832 1.90 -7.37 -19.33
CA LYS A 832 1.59 -8.17 -18.13
C LYS A 832 2.71 -9.14 -17.71
N ASP A 833 3.65 -9.43 -18.60
CA ASP A 833 4.80 -10.31 -18.33
C ASP A 833 6.00 -9.54 -17.76
N LEU A 834 5.89 -8.21 -17.64
CA LEU A 834 6.87 -7.33 -17.02
C LEU A 834 6.65 -7.29 -15.50
N LEU A 835 7.73 -7.14 -14.73
CA LEU A 835 7.64 -6.98 -13.27
C LEU A 835 6.93 -5.68 -12.89
N TYR A 836 7.27 -4.61 -13.62
CA TYR A 836 6.72 -3.27 -13.42
C TYR A 836 6.97 -2.43 -14.68
N TYR A 837 6.06 -1.55 -15.05
CA TYR A 837 6.32 -0.57 -16.09
C TYR A 837 5.68 0.77 -15.77
N ASN A 838 6.24 1.85 -16.31
CA ASN A 838 5.70 3.19 -16.14
C ASN A 838 5.91 4.05 -17.40
N TYR A 839 5.13 5.12 -17.50
CA TYR A 839 5.19 6.13 -18.55
C TYR A 839 5.88 7.37 -18.01
N LEU A 840 7.12 7.59 -18.43
CA LEU A 840 7.96 8.68 -17.94
C LEU A 840 7.84 9.96 -18.80
N GLY A 841 6.98 9.93 -19.83
CA GLY A 841 6.71 11.05 -20.73
C GLY A 841 7.83 11.29 -21.73
N HIS A 842 8.92 11.92 -21.31
CA HIS A 842 10.00 12.34 -22.22
C HIS A 842 11.06 11.25 -22.40
N HIS A 843 11.60 11.14 -23.62
CA HIS A 843 12.63 10.15 -23.97
C HIS A 843 13.89 10.22 -23.09
N GLU A 844 14.31 11.43 -22.67
CA GLU A 844 15.49 11.56 -21.78
C GLU A 844 15.22 11.05 -20.37
N GLU A 845 13.99 11.16 -19.86
CA GLU A 845 13.62 10.66 -18.53
C GLU A 845 13.62 9.13 -18.50
N VAL A 846 13.25 8.48 -19.61
CA VAL A 846 13.41 7.02 -19.79
C VAL A 846 14.87 6.60 -19.61
N VAL A 847 15.80 7.28 -20.27
CA VAL A 847 17.24 6.95 -20.16
C VAL A 847 17.81 7.29 -18.78
N LYS A 848 17.40 8.40 -18.17
CA LYS A 848 17.85 8.78 -16.82
C LYS A 848 17.40 7.77 -15.78
N ALA A 849 16.15 7.31 -15.85
CA ALA A 849 15.61 6.30 -14.94
C ALA A 849 16.31 4.94 -15.09
N LEU A 850 16.69 4.57 -16.32
CA LEU A 850 17.54 3.39 -16.58
C LEU A 850 18.91 3.48 -15.92
N LEU A 851 19.58 4.63 -16.07
CA LEU A 851 20.91 4.87 -15.48
C LEU A 851 20.86 5.01 -13.96
N ALA A 852 19.77 5.54 -13.40
CA ALA A 852 19.52 5.58 -11.96
C ALA A 852 19.22 4.18 -11.36
N GLY A 853 18.82 3.23 -12.21
CA GLY A 853 18.43 1.88 -11.80
C GLY A 853 16.99 1.75 -11.34
N ASP A 854 16.16 2.75 -11.64
CA ASP A 854 14.71 2.71 -11.39
C ASP A 854 14.01 1.74 -12.36
N PHE A 855 14.59 1.53 -13.55
CA PHE A 855 14.10 0.58 -14.55
C PHE A 855 15.25 -0.23 -15.16
N ASP A 856 14.96 -1.47 -15.58
CA ASP A 856 15.95 -2.39 -16.16
C ASP A 856 16.10 -2.20 -17.68
N ALA A 857 15.00 -1.93 -18.38
CA ALA A 857 14.99 -1.66 -19.82
C ALA A 857 14.00 -0.53 -20.19
N GLY A 858 14.09 0.04 -21.38
CA GLY A 858 13.17 1.09 -21.81
C GLY A 858 13.19 1.35 -23.31
N GLY A 859 12.15 2.01 -23.81
CA GLY A 859 11.99 2.34 -25.23
C GLY A 859 12.24 3.82 -25.51
N VAL A 860 13.16 4.14 -26.41
CA VAL A 860 13.49 5.54 -26.78
C VAL A 860 13.74 5.70 -28.28
N MET A 861 13.74 6.94 -28.76
CA MET A 861 14.09 7.26 -30.14
C MET A 861 15.59 7.03 -30.39
N GLU A 862 15.95 6.61 -31.61
CA GLU A 862 17.33 6.32 -32.03
C GLU A 862 18.34 7.42 -31.70
N THR A 863 18.01 8.69 -31.97
CA THR A 863 18.92 9.81 -31.68
C THR A 863 19.21 9.94 -30.19
N VAL A 864 18.22 9.66 -29.33
CA VAL A 864 18.38 9.65 -27.88
C VAL A 864 19.17 8.42 -27.43
N ALA A 865 18.89 7.23 -27.99
CA ALA A 865 19.65 6.02 -27.69
C ALA A 865 21.15 6.19 -28.02
N LEU A 866 21.47 6.74 -29.20
CA LEU A 866 22.84 6.96 -29.64
C LEU A 866 23.57 8.02 -28.78
N LYS A 867 22.87 9.07 -28.33
CA LYS A 867 23.42 10.10 -27.43
C LYS A 867 23.91 9.53 -26.09
N TYR A 868 23.35 8.41 -25.64
CA TYR A 868 23.67 7.79 -24.35
C TYR A 868 24.42 6.45 -24.46
N LYS A 869 24.71 5.98 -25.68
CA LYS A 869 25.43 4.73 -25.93
C LYS A 869 26.75 4.65 -25.15
N ASP A 870 27.56 5.70 -25.19
CA ASP A 870 28.85 5.74 -24.50
C ASP A 870 28.73 6.22 -23.03
N LYS A 871 27.51 6.26 -22.47
CA LYS A 871 27.20 6.74 -21.12
C LYS A 871 26.57 5.65 -20.24
N GLY A 872 26.90 4.38 -20.49
CA GLY A 872 26.41 3.23 -19.71
C GLY A 872 25.08 2.66 -20.18
N VAL A 873 24.62 3.02 -21.39
CA VAL A 873 23.39 2.49 -22.01
C VAL A 873 23.75 1.54 -23.15
N ARG A 874 23.25 0.32 -23.07
CA ARG A 874 23.32 -0.69 -24.12
C ARG A 874 22.08 -0.64 -25.01
N LEU A 875 22.29 -0.68 -26.32
CA LEU A 875 21.23 -0.71 -27.33
C LEU A 875 20.92 -2.18 -27.66
N LEU A 876 19.71 -2.65 -27.33
CA LEU A 876 19.32 -4.05 -27.49
C LEU A 876 18.76 -4.34 -28.88
N LYS A 877 17.81 -3.51 -29.34
CA LYS A 877 17.13 -3.74 -30.62
C LYS A 877 16.62 -2.44 -31.21
N PHE A 878 16.88 -2.26 -32.51
CA PHE A 878 16.28 -1.23 -33.34
C PHE A 878 14.98 -1.76 -33.97
N SER A 879 13.99 -0.89 -34.13
CA SER A 879 12.74 -1.18 -34.85
C SER A 879 12.97 -1.26 -36.36
N GLU A 880 11.90 -1.59 -37.10
CA GLU A 880 11.81 -1.27 -38.52
C GLU A 880 11.68 0.25 -38.73
N ASP A 881 11.82 0.70 -39.99
CA ASP A 881 11.75 2.11 -40.38
C ASP A 881 10.43 2.76 -39.92
N ILE A 882 10.53 3.78 -39.06
CA ILE A 882 9.38 4.59 -38.63
C ILE A 882 9.38 5.86 -39.47
N PRO A 883 8.31 6.18 -40.22
CA PRO A 883 8.21 7.43 -40.95
C PRO A 883 8.48 8.63 -40.03
N GLU A 884 9.21 9.63 -40.53
CA GLU A 884 9.46 10.85 -39.77
C GLU A 884 8.18 11.67 -39.50
N PHE A 885 8.30 12.66 -38.60
CA PHE A 885 7.22 13.60 -38.31
C PHE A 885 6.71 14.26 -39.59
N ASN A 886 5.40 14.49 -39.62
CA ASN A 886 4.69 14.92 -40.82
C ASN A 886 3.95 16.22 -40.63
N ILE A 887 3.60 16.85 -41.75
CA ILE A 887 2.64 17.94 -41.79
C ILE A 887 1.41 17.45 -42.52
N CYS A 888 0.25 17.56 -41.88
CA CYS A 888 -1.04 17.17 -42.43
C CYS A 888 -2.04 18.34 -42.41
N SER A 889 -3.09 18.26 -43.21
CA SER A 889 -4.15 19.29 -43.28
C SER A 889 -5.52 18.72 -42.99
N SER A 890 -6.41 19.60 -42.49
CA SER A 890 -7.83 19.29 -42.39
C SER A 890 -8.44 19.10 -43.78
N PRO A 891 -9.32 18.11 -44.01
CA PRO A 891 -10.00 17.94 -45.28
C PRO A 891 -10.91 19.12 -45.65
N ALA A 892 -11.32 19.94 -44.67
CA ALA A 892 -12.10 21.16 -44.89
C ALA A 892 -11.27 22.34 -45.42
N SER A 893 -9.94 22.23 -45.47
CA SER A 893 -9.07 23.30 -45.95
C SER A 893 -9.13 23.44 -47.47
N ASP A 894 -9.03 24.67 -47.97
CA ASP A 894 -9.01 24.98 -49.40
C ASP A 894 -7.87 24.19 -50.09
N VAL A 895 -8.24 23.32 -51.04
CA VAL A 895 -7.34 22.43 -51.77
C VAL A 895 -6.21 23.19 -52.45
N LYS A 896 -6.47 24.41 -52.92
CA LYS A 896 -5.46 25.27 -53.53
C LYS A 896 -4.44 25.75 -52.51
N VAL A 897 -4.91 26.21 -51.35
CA VAL A 897 -4.04 26.68 -50.24
C VAL A 897 -3.21 25.52 -49.70
N VAL A 898 -3.79 24.33 -49.54
CA VAL A 898 -3.08 23.11 -49.11
C VAL A 898 -2.00 22.71 -50.13
N GLY A 899 -2.30 22.81 -51.44
CA GLY A 899 -1.32 22.58 -52.50
C GLY A 899 -0.15 23.57 -52.47
N GLU A 900 -0.43 24.85 -52.22
CA GLU A 900 0.58 25.91 -52.07
C GLU A 900 1.47 25.65 -50.84
N ILE A 901 0.90 25.22 -49.71
CA ILE A 901 1.65 24.84 -48.49
C ILE A 901 2.59 23.67 -48.78
N ARG A 902 2.10 22.58 -49.39
CA ARG A 902 2.93 21.41 -49.73
C ARG A 902 4.11 21.80 -50.63
N GLN A 903 3.87 22.60 -51.66
CA GLN A 903 4.93 23.07 -52.56
C GLN A 903 5.94 24.00 -51.87
N ALA A 904 5.50 24.81 -50.91
CA ALA A 904 6.40 25.65 -50.13
C ALA A 904 7.32 24.83 -49.20
N LEU A 905 6.78 23.76 -48.61
CA LEU A 905 7.51 22.86 -47.71
C LEU A 905 8.55 22.00 -48.45
N LEU A 906 8.21 21.45 -49.63
CA LEU A 906 9.14 20.64 -50.43
C LEU A 906 10.35 21.42 -50.98
N LYS A 907 10.30 22.76 -50.96
CA LYS A 907 11.42 23.63 -51.35
C LYS A 907 12.41 23.93 -50.21
N LEU A 908 12.11 23.49 -49.00
CA LEU A 908 13.03 23.62 -47.87
C LEU A 908 14.10 22.53 -47.95
N ASP A 909 15.34 22.94 -48.14
CA ASP A 909 16.53 22.11 -48.07
C ASP A 909 17.68 22.83 -47.34
N THR A 910 18.82 22.16 -47.16
CA THR A 910 20.01 22.73 -46.51
C THR A 910 20.93 23.50 -47.44
N SER A 911 20.58 23.64 -48.72
CA SER A 911 21.40 24.37 -49.71
C SER A 911 21.33 25.89 -49.53
N ASN A 912 20.20 26.40 -49.02
CA ASN A 912 19.98 27.81 -48.71
C ASN A 912 20.14 28.09 -47.21
N ALA A 913 20.87 29.14 -46.84
CA ALA A 913 21.10 29.53 -45.44
C ALA A 913 19.81 29.89 -44.66
N GLU A 914 18.78 30.47 -45.31
CA GLU A 914 17.49 30.74 -44.66
C GLU A 914 16.70 29.44 -44.43
N SER A 915 16.59 28.58 -45.45
CA SER A 915 15.94 27.27 -45.36
C SER A 915 16.62 26.34 -44.34
N ALA A 916 17.96 26.31 -44.35
CA ALA A 916 18.76 25.56 -43.38
C ALA A 916 18.54 26.05 -41.95
N ARG A 917 18.37 27.37 -41.75
CA ARG A 917 18.04 27.92 -40.43
C ARG A 917 16.64 27.50 -39.98
N VAL A 918 15.64 27.58 -40.87
CA VAL A 918 14.27 27.15 -40.57
C VAL A 918 14.25 25.68 -40.13
N LEU A 919 14.89 24.80 -40.92
CA LEU A 919 14.95 23.36 -40.64
C LEU A 919 15.72 23.04 -39.34
N LYS A 920 16.93 23.59 -39.17
CA LYS A 920 17.76 23.34 -37.98
C LYS A 920 17.19 23.89 -36.68
N THR A 921 16.32 24.90 -36.76
CA THR A 921 15.62 25.45 -35.58
C THR A 921 14.48 24.54 -35.14
N MET A 922 13.90 23.76 -36.06
CA MET A 922 12.91 22.73 -35.72
C MET A 922 13.58 21.50 -35.12
N ASN A 923 14.63 20.99 -35.76
CA ASN A 923 15.46 19.90 -35.29
C ASN A 923 16.83 19.99 -35.97
N GLU A 924 17.92 19.86 -35.21
CA GLU A 924 19.29 20.04 -35.72
C GLU A 924 19.64 19.10 -36.89
N SER A 925 19.05 17.90 -36.91
CA SER A 925 19.26 16.89 -37.95
C SER A 925 18.30 17.03 -39.14
N TYR A 926 17.38 18.00 -39.15
CA TYR A 926 16.47 18.16 -40.29
C TYR A 926 17.16 18.79 -41.49
N THR A 927 17.02 18.12 -42.63
CA THR A 927 17.67 18.45 -43.91
C THR A 927 16.69 18.87 -44.99
N GLY A 928 15.39 18.64 -44.79
CA GLY A 928 14.32 19.05 -45.69
C GLY A 928 13.00 18.34 -45.41
N PHE A 929 12.09 18.39 -46.38
CA PHE A 929 10.85 17.61 -46.38
C PHE A 929 10.75 16.76 -47.65
N ALA A 930 10.25 15.53 -47.51
CA ALA A 930 9.91 14.65 -48.61
C ALA A 930 8.39 14.54 -48.74
N ASP A 931 7.96 14.15 -49.93
CA ASP A 931 6.55 13.87 -50.17
C ASP A 931 6.08 12.69 -49.32
N ALA A 932 4.86 12.77 -48.81
CA ALA A 932 4.28 11.74 -47.94
C ALA A 932 2.90 11.33 -48.45
N THR A 933 2.63 10.03 -48.35
CA THR A 933 1.34 9.43 -48.69
C THR A 933 0.79 8.69 -47.48
N ASP A 934 -0.51 8.42 -47.48
CA ASP A 934 -1.12 7.70 -46.37
C ASP A 934 -0.56 6.27 -46.21
N ASP A 935 -0.12 5.66 -47.32
CA ASP A 935 0.46 4.32 -47.34
C ASP A 935 1.79 4.22 -46.60
N ASP A 936 2.53 5.32 -46.48
CA ASP A 936 3.79 5.37 -45.74
C ASP A 936 3.62 4.97 -44.26
N TYR A 937 2.40 5.06 -43.72
CA TYR A 937 2.09 4.82 -42.31
C TYR A 937 1.50 3.44 -42.02
N ASN A 938 1.39 2.56 -43.03
CA ASN A 938 0.75 1.25 -42.90
C ASN A 938 1.49 0.31 -41.93
N ASN A 939 2.81 0.40 -41.85
CA ASN A 939 3.60 -0.40 -40.89
C ASN A 939 3.27 -0.03 -39.43
N ILE A 940 3.14 1.27 -39.14
CA ILE A 940 2.75 1.77 -37.82
C ILE A 940 1.31 1.36 -37.49
N ARG A 941 0.38 1.42 -38.46
CA ARG A 941 -1.00 0.89 -38.28
C ARG A 941 -0.99 -0.58 -37.88
N ALA A 942 -0.19 -1.40 -38.56
CA ALA A 942 -0.06 -2.82 -38.24
C ALA A 942 0.50 -3.04 -36.82
N MET A 943 1.50 -2.25 -36.41
CA MET A 943 2.05 -2.30 -35.04
C MET A 943 1.01 -1.88 -33.99
N MET A 944 0.24 -0.80 -34.23
CA MET A 944 -0.85 -0.36 -33.36
C MET A 944 -1.95 -1.41 -33.21
N ALA A 945 -2.34 -2.06 -34.31
CA ALA A 945 -3.32 -3.14 -34.29
C ALA A 945 -2.85 -4.35 -33.48
N ARG A 946 -1.57 -4.75 -33.60
CA ARG A 946 -0.99 -5.87 -32.83
C ARG A 946 -1.06 -5.65 -31.33
N ILE A 947 -0.98 -4.41 -30.87
CA ILE A 947 -1.01 -4.04 -29.44
C ILE A 947 -2.40 -3.56 -28.97
N GLY A 948 -3.44 -3.71 -29.79
CA GLY A 948 -4.83 -3.41 -29.45
C GLY A 948 -5.19 -1.93 -29.44
N LEU A 949 -4.50 -1.10 -30.23
CA LEU A 949 -4.71 0.36 -30.32
C LEU A 949 -5.25 0.82 -31.69
N SER A 950 -5.89 -0.08 -32.46
CA SER A 950 -6.43 0.21 -33.81
C SER A 950 -7.59 1.19 -33.81
#